data_AF-A0A0D1DYI6-F1
#
_entry.id   AF-A0A0D1DYI6-F1
#
_cell.length_a   1.000
_cell.length_b   1.000
_cell.length_c   1.000
_cell.angle_alpha   90.00
_cell.angle_beta   90.00
_cell.angle_gamma   90.00
#
_symmetry.space_group_name_H-M   'P 1'
#
loop_
_entity.id
_entity.type
_entity.pdbx_description
1 polymer ?
#
loop_
_entity_poly.entity_id
_entity_poly.type
_entity_poly.pdbx_seq_one_letter_code
_entity_poly.pdbx_strand_id
1 'polypeptide(L)'
;MPPKKLSISRIRADSSVRSHDPDLNRRPSSLSHSQSTSSNSRVASQRHRSSASSTTPRKSTQSNAPSKSSRPKRSTQPKASARILHIYQDDIEETRVQNRFAPDPRTQRQNVSYRPLTLTQKAWRDGSLFQYPTLSGMCCSIIASCFDALLPSRDHFNAAAAPIDSSSSSRSIRNSHTHPLKTRSNPRKRSRARAFGETPDLDDDDEHDYVPSDDETLALTPSSVSSHRRTFPARVSSSTSTKSDAISSQLLAGWTTSDLHYLTRKTSEQLKLLSPAASFLLFQALVDQAPQYLTKTVVSNYFLPSILASSTSSSSATTAAKTHVWLPASIPLLSHDKSAASFLVAHLTNALTSFREHPPSILSQASAQDMPLAALPSTLVLARPATFALRCLQLHGLTRLQDGTLARFFEAAIAPAQRQAILCLEIVSLRGCVAIGDRTVSAICRSTATTLRYLNLDCTDITADSVTQIMKLLPDLHTLKLGYNDNLSDKTLQRALQAPSVGGTLPFSKLVNLRLRQCGQVSDVGVACFLRYAYRTLEVLDISGTGVGGANAHQPDWSILLMSFFPMGLSDAPDAARTTTLALRKLNLLDTNVDYDSLIKLIDRSPSMDTLLLRQMRSRLTRDGMIGLLERLVSHTDRGWRQRACAWKRLHLRILDVGDEFADLFPQLLSMFPRLSIDSLKSSQTQTSFFYHVPHRMRPGTAIVEHLELAHARLCEHAWRFLGRITTLRTLDLSDTAVPENIVADTIAANPFLETIDLTHCRHVSISTRRNAFRLVAHT
;
A
#
# COMPACT_ATOMS: atom_id res chain seq x y z
N MET A 1 -17.24 5.26 18.93
CA MET A 1 -16.37 4.86 20.06
C MET A 1 -15.11 4.21 19.48
N PRO A 2 -13.91 4.47 19.98
CA PRO A 2 -12.79 3.57 19.71
C PRO A 2 -13.11 2.21 20.36
N PRO A 3 -12.63 1.08 19.82
CA PRO A 3 -12.81 -0.21 20.47
C PRO A 3 -12.18 -0.14 21.87
N LYS A 4 -12.94 -0.53 22.89
CA LYS A 4 -12.42 -0.74 24.25
C LYS A 4 -11.22 -1.67 24.11
N LYS A 5 -10.03 -1.18 24.49
CA LYS A 5 -8.83 -2.02 24.61
C LYS A 5 -9.16 -3.10 25.62
N LEU A 6 -9.45 -4.31 25.16
CA LEU A 6 -9.50 -5.48 26.03
C LEU A 6 -8.06 -5.68 26.53
N SER A 7 -7.89 -5.57 27.85
CA SER A 7 -6.64 -5.91 28.51
C SER A 7 -6.29 -7.37 28.18
N ILE A 8 -5.15 -7.56 27.51
CA ILE A 8 -4.59 -8.86 27.09
C ILE A 8 -4.44 -9.82 28.29
N SER A 9 -4.33 -9.29 29.50
CA SER A 9 -4.26 -10.07 30.75
C SER A 9 -5.51 -10.92 30.98
N ARG A 10 -6.68 -10.47 30.51
CA ARG A 10 -7.95 -11.20 30.72
C ARG A 10 -8.15 -12.39 29.78
N ILE A 11 -7.60 -12.30 28.56
CA ILE A 11 -7.66 -13.38 27.57
C ILE A 11 -6.71 -14.54 27.94
N ARG A 12 -5.59 -14.24 28.62
CA ARG A 12 -4.66 -15.28 29.10
C ARG A 12 -5.20 -16.06 30.32
N ALA A 13 -6.03 -15.44 31.15
CA ALA A 13 -6.61 -16.10 32.33
C ALA A 13 -7.68 -17.14 31.96
N ASP A 14 -8.47 -16.90 30.90
CA ASP A 14 -9.54 -17.83 30.50
C ASP A 14 -9.02 -19.01 29.64
N SER A 15 -7.79 -18.94 29.13
CA SER A 15 -7.18 -19.98 28.29
C SER A 15 -6.46 -21.09 29.09
N SER A 16 -6.23 -20.92 30.39
CA SER A 16 -5.48 -21.90 31.21
C SER A 16 -6.37 -22.91 31.96
N VAL A 17 -7.69 -22.86 31.82
CA VAL A 17 -8.63 -23.65 32.66
C VAL A 17 -9.24 -24.86 31.93
N ARG A 18 -8.86 -25.17 30.68
CA ARG A 18 -9.37 -26.34 29.95
C ARG A 18 -8.30 -27.14 29.22
N SER A 19 -7.57 -27.97 29.96
CA SER A 19 -7.00 -29.21 29.44
C SER A 19 -6.51 -30.12 30.59
N HIS A 20 -7.42 -30.88 31.17
CA HIS A 20 -7.08 -32.13 31.85
C HIS A 20 -7.54 -33.26 30.92
N ASP A 21 -6.60 -33.79 30.15
CA ASP A 21 -6.77 -35.01 29.38
C ASP A 21 -5.61 -35.95 29.76
N PRO A 22 -5.85 -37.01 30.56
CA PRO A 22 -4.80 -37.83 31.13
C PRO A 22 -4.63 -39.11 30.30
N ASP A 23 -4.00 -39.05 29.11
CA ASP A 23 -3.63 -40.30 28.44
C ASP A 23 -2.57 -40.15 27.33
N LEU A 24 -1.33 -39.79 27.70
CA LEU A 24 -0.16 -40.00 26.83
C LEU A 24 1.12 -40.27 27.65
N ASN A 25 1.25 -41.50 28.15
CA ASN A 25 2.53 -42.04 28.61
C ASN A 25 3.14 -42.98 27.55
N ARG A 26 4.00 -42.45 26.68
CA ARG A 26 5.03 -43.24 25.98
C ARG A 26 6.34 -42.46 25.93
N ARG A 27 7.25 -42.83 26.84
CA ARG A 27 8.64 -42.39 26.91
C ARG A 27 9.44 -42.88 25.69
N PRO A 28 10.43 -42.11 25.22
CA PRO A 28 11.65 -42.68 24.66
C PRO A 28 12.85 -42.43 25.58
N SER A 29 13.74 -43.41 25.51
CA SER A 29 14.94 -43.62 26.31
C SER A 29 16.07 -42.61 26.08
N SER A 30 16.71 -42.31 27.20
CA SER A 30 18.02 -41.71 27.44
C SER A 30 19.11 -41.90 26.37
N LEU A 31 19.81 -40.82 26.04
CA LEU A 31 21.20 -40.85 25.59
C LEU A 31 21.98 -39.71 26.25
N SER A 32 23.07 -40.12 26.87
CA SER A 32 23.99 -39.42 27.78
C SER A 32 24.78 -38.29 27.13
N HIS A 33 24.91 -37.17 27.86
CA HIS A 33 25.86 -36.09 27.60
C HIS A 33 27.16 -36.36 28.36
N SER A 34 28.26 -36.54 27.64
CA SER A 34 29.62 -36.41 28.16
C SER A 34 30.23 -35.11 27.63
N GLN A 35 30.54 -34.21 28.55
CA GLN A 35 31.36 -33.03 28.34
C GLN A 35 32.81 -33.43 28.06
N SER A 36 33.46 -32.81 27.08
CA SER A 36 34.91 -32.64 27.10
C SER A 36 35.33 -31.44 26.27
N THR A 37 35.96 -30.50 26.97
CA THR A 37 36.87 -29.46 26.51
C THR A 37 37.99 -29.99 25.61
N SER A 38 38.39 -29.24 24.59
CA SER A 38 39.83 -29.12 24.26
C SER A 38 40.14 -27.98 23.28
N SER A 39 41.22 -27.31 23.64
CA SER A 39 42.02 -26.36 22.91
C SER A 39 43.12 -27.03 22.07
N ASN A 40 43.61 -26.27 21.09
CA ASN A 40 44.96 -26.28 20.50
C ASN A 40 45.42 -27.33 19.46
N SER A 41 45.73 -26.76 18.29
CA SER A 41 47.02 -26.82 17.58
C SER A 41 47.41 -28.02 16.70
N ARG A 42 47.78 -27.65 15.47
CA ARG A 42 48.87 -28.14 14.60
C ARG A 42 49.00 -29.65 14.40
N VAL A 43 49.02 -30.07 13.12
CA VAL A 43 50.22 -30.53 12.39
C VAL A 43 49.77 -31.10 11.05
N ALA A 44 50.50 -30.70 10.00
CA ALA A 44 50.40 -31.22 8.65
C ALA A 44 50.87 -32.67 8.55
N SER A 45 50.26 -33.49 7.70
CA SER A 45 51.07 -34.35 6.83
C SER A 45 50.32 -34.72 5.55
N GLN A 46 51.10 -34.64 4.48
CA GLN A 46 50.80 -35.06 3.13
C GLN A 46 50.54 -36.57 3.09
N ARG A 47 49.66 -37.03 2.19
CA ARG A 47 50.04 -38.05 1.22
C ARG A 47 49.05 -38.18 0.07
N HIS A 48 49.59 -37.97 -1.12
CA HIS A 48 49.09 -38.44 -2.40
C HIS A 48 48.77 -39.94 -2.37
N ARG A 49 47.71 -40.34 -3.10
CA ARG A 49 47.78 -41.35 -4.17
C ARG A 49 46.45 -41.46 -4.94
N SER A 50 46.45 -40.85 -6.12
CA SER A 50 46.14 -41.45 -7.43
C SER A 50 45.27 -42.73 -7.48
N SER A 51 44.08 -42.55 -8.07
CA SER A 51 43.59 -43.14 -9.32
C SER A 51 43.68 -44.65 -9.60
N ALA A 52 42.50 -45.15 -10.01
CA ALA A 52 42.22 -45.96 -11.20
C ALA A 52 41.84 -47.44 -11.01
N SER A 53 40.67 -47.73 -11.59
CA SER A 53 40.22 -48.94 -12.29
C SER A 53 40.22 -50.29 -11.56
N SER A 54 39.06 -50.96 -11.60
CA SER A 54 38.87 -52.10 -12.51
C SER A 54 37.51 -52.81 -12.31
N THR A 55 36.95 -53.24 -13.46
CA THR A 55 36.24 -54.50 -13.71
C THR A 55 34.94 -54.88 -12.97
N THR A 56 33.85 -54.88 -13.76
CA THR A 56 32.79 -55.93 -13.80
C THR A 56 33.40 -57.33 -14.04
N PRO A 57 32.73 -58.50 -13.82
CA PRO A 57 31.27 -58.76 -13.92
C PRO A 57 30.68 -59.86 -12.99
N ARG A 58 29.35 -60.00 -12.92
CA ARG A 58 28.59 -61.24 -13.23
C ARG A 58 27.14 -61.22 -12.71
N LYS A 59 26.32 -61.90 -13.52
CA LYS A 59 24.92 -62.31 -13.35
C LYS A 59 24.71 -63.22 -12.13
N SER A 60 23.58 -63.06 -11.43
CA SER A 60 22.77 -64.21 -11.01
C SER A 60 21.37 -63.82 -10.52
N THR A 61 20.43 -64.70 -10.89
CA THR A 61 19.21 -65.11 -10.17
C THR A 61 18.03 -64.14 -10.04
N GLN A 62 17.07 -64.39 -10.92
CA GLN A 62 15.63 -64.25 -10.74
C GLN A 62 15.17 -64.61 -9.33
N SER A 63 14.48 -63.69 -8.68
CA SER A 63 13.47 -64.02 -7.67
C SER A 63 12.24 -63.16 -7.91
N ASN A 64 11.14 -63.83 -8.24
CA ASN A 64 9.80 -63.25 -8.35
C ASN A 64 9.34 -62.86 -6.94
N ALA A 65 9.67 -61.65 -6.50
CA ALA A 65 9.07 -61.03 -5.33
C ALA A 65 7.78 -60.31 -5.77
N PRO A 66 6.64 -60.48 -5.07
CA PRO A 66 5.41 -59.79 -5.42
C PRO A 66 5.64 -58.28 -5.32
N SER A 67 5.34 -57.57 -6.40
CA SER A 67 5.48 -56.13 -6.52
C SER A 67 4.62 -55.44 -5.47
N LYS A 68 5.19 -55.19 -4.29
CA LYS A 68 4.65 -54.24 -3.32
C LYS A 68 4.57 -52.91 -4.04
N SER A 69 3.38 -52.54 -4.51
CA SER A 69 3.10 -51.24 -5.10
C SER A 69 3.52 -50.18 -4.09
N SER A 70 4.72 -49.63 -4.29
CA SER A 70 5.24 -48.55 -3.47
C SER A 70 4.27 -47.39 -3.64
N ARG A 71 3.37 -47.19 -2.67
CA ARG A 71 2.49 -46.03 -2.63
C ARG A 71 3.38 -44.81 -2.90
N PRO A 72 3.09 -44.03 -3.94
CA PRO A 72 3.93 -42.90 -4.31
C PRO A 72 4.11 -42.04 -3.07
N LYS A 73 5.36 -41.90 -2.61
CA LYS A 73 5.70 -41.05 -1.46
C LYS A 73 5.10 -39.68 -1.75
N ARG A 74 4.06 -39.32 -0.99
CA ARG A 74 3.36 -38.04 -1.11
C ARG A 74 4.43 -36.97 -1.05
N SER A 75 4.52 -36.12 -2.08
CA SER A 75 5.51 -35.05 -2.11
C SER A 75 5.37 -34.25 -0.81
N THR A 76 6.48 -34.12 -0.08
CA THR A 76 6.52 -33.32 1.13
C THR A 76 6.09 -31.91 0.76
N GLN A 77 5.02 -31.41 1.39
CA GLN A 77 4.59 -30.05 1.14
C GLN A 77 5.75 -29.09 1.45
N PRO A 78 5.97 -28.06 0.61
CA PRO A 78 6.99 -27.07 0.88
C PRO A 78 6.73 -26.47 2.26
N LYS A 79 7.74 -26.53 3.13
CA LYS A 79 7.65 -25.94 4.47
C LYS A 79 7.53 -24.43 4.29
N ALA A 80 6.53 -23.82 4.92
CA ALA A 80 6.40 -22.37 4.95
C ALA A 80 7.70 -21.75 5.48
N SER A 81 8.15 -20.65 4.87
CA SER A 81 9.36 -19.97 5.32
C SER A 81 9.20 -19.45 6.76
N ALA A 82 10.31 -19.38 7.50
CA ALA A 82 10.30 -18.93 8.90
C ALA A 82 9.65 -17.54 9.06
N ARG A 83 9.82 -16.67 8.06
CA ARG A 83 9.19 -15.36 7.99
C ARG A 83 7.67 -15.43 7.94
N ILE A 84 7.10 -16.31 7.10
CA ILE A 84 5.64 -16.49 7.03
C ILE A 84 5.11 -16.94 8.39
N LEU A 85 5.80 -17.89 9.03
CA LEU A 85 5.41 -18.37 10.35
C LEU A 85 5.44 -17.25 11.41
N HIS A 86 6.48 -16.41 11.39
CA HIS A 86 6.57 -15.24 12.27
C HIS A 86 5.42 -14.26 12.06
N ILE A 87 5.14 -13.88 10.80
CA ILE A 87 4.02 -12.98 10.47
C ILE A 87 2.69 -13.59 10.91
N TYR A 88 2.52 -14.90 10.80
CA TYR A 88 1.30 -15.59 11.19
C TYR A 88 1.09 -15.73 12.70
N GLN A 89 2.18 -15.69 13.47
CA GLN A 89 2.18 -15.80 14.93
C GLN A 89 2.03 -14.44 15.62
N ASP A 90 2.40 -13.34 14.94
CA ASP A 90 2.31 -11.98 15.46
C ASP A 90 1.28 -11.15 14.68
N ASP A 91 0.07 -11.00 15.24
CA ASP A 91 -1.03 -10.22 14.67
C ASP A 91 -0.64 -8.73 14.43
N ILE A 92 0.31 -8.18 15.20
CA ILE A 92 0.79 -6.81 15.03
C ILE A 92 1.63 -6.73 13.75
N GLU A 93 2.53 -7.68 13.54
CA GLU A 93 3.35 -7.72 12.34
C GLU A 93 2.51 -8.06 11.10
N GLU A 94 1.51 -8.95 11.20
CA GLU A 94 0.53 -9.17 10.14
C GLU A 94 -0.21 -7.88 9.77
N THR A 95 -0.72 -7.16 10.77
CA THR A 95 -1.40 -5.87 10.57
C THR A 95 -0.45 -4.83 9.96
N ARG A 96 0.84 -4.84 10.35
CA ARG A 96 1.86 -3.96 9.79
C ARG A 96 2.13 -4.26 8.32
N VAL A 97 2.22 -5.53 7.94
CA VAL A 97 2.35 -5.98 6.54
C VAL A 97 1.12 -5.58 5.75
N GLN A 98 -0.08 -5.82 6.28
CA GLN A 98 -1.34 -5.41 5.65
C GLN A 98 -1.39 -3.89 5.43
N ASN A 99 -1.08 -3.08 6.45
CA ASN A 99 -1.05 -1.62 6.31
C ASN A 99 0.03 -1.12 5.35
N ARG A 100 1.19 -1.80 5.28
CA ARG A 100 2.27 -1.44 4.36
C ARG A 100 1.89 -1.70 2.90
N PHE A 101 1.24 -2.82 2.61
CA PHE A 101 0.95 -3.26 1.22
C PHE A 101 -0.49 -3.03 0.78
N ALA A 102 -1.40 -2.74 1.70
CA ALA A 102 -2.78 -2.34 1.45
C ALA A 102 -3.18 -1.24 2.45
N PRO A 103 -2.52 -0.06 2.40
CA PRO A 103 -2.83 1.01 3.33
C PRO A 103 -4.30 1.40 3.23
N ASP A 104 -4.99 1.44 4.38
CA ASP A 104 -6.33 2.04 4.45
C ASP A 104 -6.15 3.57 4.30
N PRO A 105 -6.71 4.20 3.25
CA PRO A 105 -6.60 5.65 3.09
C PRO A 105 -7.17 6.42 4.28
N ARG A 106 -8.05 5.82 5.07
CA ARG A 106 -8.64 6.43 6.26
C ARG A 106 -7.69 6.40 7.46
N THR A 107 -6.86 5.38 7.62
CA THR A 107 -5.87 5.33 8.71
C THR A 107 -4.76 6.35 8.48
N GLN A 108 -4.35 6.57 7.23
CA GLN A 108 -3.42 7.65 6.87
C GLN A 108 -3.97 9.05 7.23
N ARG A 109 -5.30 9.23 7.20
CA ARG A 109 -5.93 10.52 7.49
C ARG A 109 -6.17 10.82 8.98
N GLN A 110 -6.00 9.86 9.89
CA GLN A 110 -6.41 10.06 11.29
C GLN A 110 -5.62 11.15 12.03
N ASN A 111 -4.39 11.41 11.61
CA ASN A 111 -3.51 12.41 12.22
C ASN A 111 -3.11 13.54 11.27
N VAL A 112 -3.63 13.51 10.03
CA VAL A 112 -3.35 14.51 9.00
C VAL A 112 -4.53 15.48 8.94
N SER A 113 -4.26 16.77 9.11
CA SER A 113 -5.26 17.80 8.85
C SER A 113 -5.53 17.88 7.35
N TYR A 114 -6.79 17.81 6.95
CA TYR A 114 -7.21 17.87 5.55
C TYR A 114 -8.25 18.98 5.33
N ARG A 115 -8.01 19.83 4.34
CA ARG A 115 -8.94 20.86 3.85
C ARG A 115 -9.36 20.49 2.43
N PRO A 116 -10.58 19.96 2.23
CA PRO A 116 -11.06 19.70 0.88
C PRO A 116 -11.24 21.02 0.13
N LEU A 117 -10.60 21.14 -1.03
CA LEU A 117 -10.84 22.25 -1.95
C LEU A 117 -12.07 21.98 -2.80
N THR A 118 -12.86 23.03 -3.04
CA THR A 118 -13.93 23.02 -4.02
C THR A 118 -13.36 22.84 -5.44
N LEU A 119 -14.19 22.37 -6.39
CA LEU A 119 -13.76 22.24 -7.77
C LEU A 119 -13.30 23.58 -8.36
N THR A 120 -13.95 24.68 -8.00
CA THR A 120 -13.55 26.05 -8.41
C THR A 120 -12.18 26.42 -7.86
N GLN A 121 -11.91 26.15 -6.58
CA GLN A 121 -10.58 26.40 -5.99
C GLN A 121 -9.50 25.54 -6.64
N LYS A 122 -9.79 24.27 -6.94
CA LYS A 122 -8.86 23.40 -7.68
C LYS A 122 -8.62 23.91 -9.10
N ALA A 123 -9.65 24.39 -9.78
CA ALA A 123 -9.54 25.00 -11.10
C ALA A 123 -8.67 26.27 -11.08
N TRP A 124 -8.86 27.15 -10.09
CA TRP A 124 -8.02 28.33 -9.92
C TRP A 124 -6.55 27.98 -9.62
N ARG A 125 -6.32 26.96 -8.79
CA ARG A 125 -4.97 26.48 -8.46
C ARG A 125 -4.26 25.87 -9.67
N ASP A 126 -4.94 24.97 -10.39
CA ASP A 126 -4.32 24.16 -11.44
C ASP A 126 -4.33 24.84 -12.81
N GLY A 127 -5.12 25.92 -12.97
CA GLY A 127 -5.21 26.69 -14.21
C GLY A 127 -5.61 25.80 -15.39
N SER A 128 -4.81 25.84 -16.46
CA SER A 128 -5.04 25.02 -17.66
C SER A 128 -4.80 23.51 -17.44
N LEU A 129 -4.10 23.12 -16.36
CA LEU A 129 -3.87 21.71 -16.03
C LEU A 129 -5.05 21.10 -15.26
N PHE A 130 -6.04 21.90 -14.86
CA PHE A 130 -7.22 21.40 -14.16
C PHE A 130 -8.06 20.48 -15.06
N GLN A 131 -8.30 19.26 -14.60
CA GLN A 131 -9.23 18.34 -15.23
C GLN A 131 -10.47 18.17 -14.36
N TYR A 132 -11.65 18.43 -14.94
CA TYR A 132 -12.90 18.16 -14.27
C TYR A 132 -13.01 16.66 -13.95
N PRO A 133 -13.48 16.27 -12.76
CA PRO A 133 -13.80 14.88 -12.50
C PRO A 133 -14.86 14.42 -13.51
N THR A 134 -14.72 13.21 -14.02
CA THR A 134 -15.73 12.65 -14.93
C THR A 134 -17.07 12.56 -14.21
N LEU A 135 -18.17 12.77 -14.94
CA LEU A 135 -19.52 12.60 -14.39
C LEU A 135 -19.69 11.20 -13.77
N SER A 136 -19.14 10.17 -14.43
CA SER A 136 -19.14 8.80 -13.90
C SER A 136 -18.44 8.69 -12.54
N GLY A 137 -17.29 9.33 -12.35
CA GLY A 137 -16.56 9.34 -11.09
C GLY A 137 -17.33 10.07 -9.98
N MET A 138 -17.94 11.21 -10.29
CA MET A 138 -18.80 11.94 -9.34
C MET A 138 -20.01 11.11 -8.93
N CYS A 139 -20.71 10.49 -9.89
CA CYS A 139 -21.84 9.60 -9.61
C CYS A 139 -21.41 8.41 -8.75
N CYS A 140 -20.28 7.75 -9.05
CA CYS A 140 -19.77 6.64 -8.25
C CYS A 140 -19.45 7.06 -6.81
N SER A 141 -18.90 8.27 -6.61
CA SER A 141 -18.67 8.82 -5.27
C SER A 141 -19.98 9.04 -4.51
N ILE A 142 -21.01 9.59 -5.16
CA ILE A 142 -22.32 9.81 -4.52
C ILE A 142 -22.94 8.46 -4.16
N ILE A 143 -22.97 7.51 -5.11
CA ILE A 143 -23.47 6.15 -4.92
C ILE A 143 -22.75 5.46 -3.76
N ALA A 144 -21.42 5.58 -3.66
CA ALA A 144 -20.65 5.02 -2.56
C ALA A 144 -21.04 5.61 -1.19
N SER A 145 -21.29 6.93 -1.15
CA SER A 145 -21.70 7.61 0.09
C SER A 145 -23.11 7.23 0.57
N CYS A 146 -24.00 6.84 -0.35
CA CYS A 146 -25.37 6.42 -0.05
C CYS A 146 -25.63 4.93 -0.33
N PHE A 147 -24.58 4.10 -0.35
CA PHE A 147 -24.70 2.71 -0.82
C PHE A 147 -25.65 1.86 0.04
N ASP A 148 -25.74 2.15 1.34
CA ASP A 148 -26.71 1.50 2.24
C ASP A 148 -28.16 1.77 1.81
N ALA A 149 -28.46 2.93 1.21
CA ALA A 149 -29.78 3.20 0.66
C ALA A 149 -30.08 2.36 -0.59
N LEU A 150 -29.04 1.94 -1.33
CA LEU A 150 -29.19 1.16 -2.57
C LEU A 150 -29.31 -0.33 -2.33
N LEU A 151 -28.58 -0.85 -1.34
CA LEU A 151 -28.66 -2.22 -0.85
C LEU A 151 -28.89 -2.19 0.66
N PRO A 152 -30.14 -1.94 1.10
CA PRO A 152 -30.50 -1.79 2.51
C PRO A 152 -29.99 -2.95 3.36
N SER A 153 -29.29 -2.62 4.44
CA SER A 153 -28.88 -3.61 5.44
C SER A 153 -30.09 -4.33 6.06
N ARG A 154 -29.85 -5.48 6.72
CA ARG A 154 -30.92 -6.21 7.44
C ARG A 154 -31.60 -5.34 8.50
N ASP A 155 -30.87 -4.41 9.10
CA ASP A 155 -31.41 -3.50 10.12
C ASP A 155 -32.44 -2.53 9.53
N HIS A 156 -32.25 -2.08 8.29
CA HIS A 156 -33.26 -1.27 7.58
C HIS A 156 -34.55 -2.06 7.33
N PHE A 157 -34.44 -3.33 6.94
CA PHE A 157 -35.61 -4.20 6.81
C PHE A 157 -36.31 -4.43 8.14
N ASN A 158 -35.56 -4.61 9.22
CA ASN A 158 -36.12 -4.77 10.56
C ASN A 158 -36.82 -3.49 11.04
N ALA A 159 -36.23 -2.32 10.77
CA ALA A 159 -36.81 -1.03 11.10
C ALA A 159 -38.10 -0.76 10.30
N ALA A 160 -38.13 -1.12 9.02
CA ALA A 160 -39.34 -1.03 8.19
C ALA A 160 -40.43 -2.06 8.56
N ALA A 161 -40.02 -3.18 9.16
CA ALA A 161 -40.94 -4.21 9.64
C ALA A 161 -41.48 -3.94 11.05
N ALA A 162 -40.86 -3.04 11.82
CA ALA A 162 -41.30 -2.72 13.17
C ALA A 162 -42.72 -2.13 13.11
N PRO A 163 -43.67 -2.66 13.91
CA PRO A 163 -45.02 -2.13 13.94
C PRO A 163 -44.97 -0.65 14.32
N ILE A 164 -45.60 0.19 13.50
CA ILE A 164 -45.76 1.61 13.82
C ILE A 164 -46.69 1.65 15.01
N ASP A 165 -46.14 1.75 16.22
CA ASP A 165 -46.93 1.92 17.44
C ASP A 165 -47.77 3.19 17.27
N SER A 166 -49.06 2.97 17.04
CA SER A 166 -50.08 3.95 16.66
C SER A 166 -50.36 4.99 17.76
N SER A 167 -49.66 4.93 18.89
CA SER A 167 -49.82 5.80 20.04
C SER A 167 -49.04 7.13 19.96
N SER A 168 -48.09 7.29 19.03
CA SER A 168 -47.42 8.58 18.78
C SER A 168 -48.03 9.31 17.58
N SER A 169 -49.22 9.84 17.79
CA SER A 169 -50.00 10.57 16.78
C SER A 169 -49.24 11.73 16.10
N SER A 170 -49.24 11.70 14.78
CA SER A 170 -49.34 12.87 13.88
C SER A 170 -48.14 13.78 13.57
N ARG A 171 -46.88 13.36 13.72
CA ARG A 171 -45.81 14.00 12.92
C ARG A 171 -45.81 13.40 11.52
N SER A 172 -46.75 13.86 10.69
CA SER A 172 -46.64 13.79 9.23
C SER A 172 -45.21 14.20 8.85
N ILE A 173 -44.42 13.24 8.37
CA ILE A 173 -43.11 13.50 7.78
C ILE A 173 -43.40 14.27 6.49
N ARG A 174 -43.47 15.60 6.62
CA ARG A 174 -43.57 16.50 5.47
C ARG A 174 -42.27 16.38 4.69
N ASN A 175 -42.34 15.81 3.50
CA ASN A 175 -41.29 15.86 2.50
C ASN A 175 -40.88 17.33 2.28
N SER A 176 -39.67 17.70 2.70
CA SER A 176 -39.14 19.06 2.69
C SER A 176 -38.81 19.63 1.29
N HIS A 177 -39.21 18.95 0.21
CA HIS A 177 -38.89 19.36 -1.17
C HIS A 177 -40.02 20.07 -1.92
N THR A 178 -41.17 20.31 -1.29
CA THR A 178 -42.21 21.18 -1.87
C THR A 178 -42.58 22.26 -0.86
N HIS A 179 -41.99 23.45 -1.02
CA HIS A 179 -42.39 24.66 -0.32
C HIS A 179 -43.52 25.34 -1.10
N PRO A 180 -44.78 25.36 -0.63
CA PRO A 180 -45.70 26.41 -1.02
C PRO A 180 -45.44 27.63 -0.11
N LEU A 181 -45.24 28.79 -0.71
CA LEU A 181 -45.20 30.07 -0.01
C LEU A 181 -46.47 30.23 0.84
N LYS A 182 -46.33 30.22 2.17
CA LYS A 182 -47.39 30.69 3.07
C LYS A 182 -46.85 31.76 4.01
N THR A 183 -47.50 32.90 3.90
CA THR A 183 -47.40 34.15 4.62
C THR A 183 -47.44 33.97 6.14
N ARG A 184 -46.46 34.58 6.82
CA ARG A 184 -46.35 34.67 8.28
C ARG A 184 -47.37 35.66 8.83
N SER A 185 -48.15 35.25 9.83
CA SER A 185 -48.73 36.15 10.84
C SER A 185 -48.30 35.67 12.22
N ASN A 186 -47.77 36.61 13.01
CA ASN A 186 -47.39 36.42 14.42
C ASN A 186 -48.63 36.59 15.32
N PRO A 187 -48.60 35.99 16.53
CA PRO A 187 -48.77 36.86 17.68
C PRO A 187 -47.78 36.59 18.83
N ARG A 188 -47.56 37.70 19.55
CA ARG A 188 -46.74 37.91 20.75
C ARG A 188 -47.32 37.27 22.02
N LYS A 189 -46.48 37.30 23.08
CA LYS A 189 -46.72 37.31 24.56
C LYS A 189 -46.25 36.00 25.22
N ARG A 190 -45.66 35.98 26.42
CA ARG A 190 -45.47 37.00 27.48
C ARG A 190 -44.36 36.50 28.43
N SER A 191 -43.61 37.45 28.98
CA SER A 191 -42.65 37.32 30.08
C SER A 191 -43.32 36.99 31.42
N ARG A 192 -42.62 36.27 32.31
CA ARG A 192 -42.74 36.48 33.77
C ARG A 192 -41.42 36.17 34.47
N ALA A 193 -41.14 36.95 35.51
CA ALA A 193 -39.85 37.14 36.17
C ALA A 193 -39.91 36.75 37.65
N ARG A 194 -38.72 36.74 38.28
CA ARG A 194 -38.39 36.91 39.72
C ARG A 194 -38.63 35.68 40.63
N ALA A 195 -37.89 35.46 41.74
CA ALA A 195 -36.82 36.20 42.42
C ALA A 195 -36.22 35.38 43.61
N PHE A 196 -34.97 35.72 43.98
CA PHE A 196 -34.35 35.84 45.32
C PHE A 196 -34.55 34.76 46.41
N GLY A 197 -33.48 34.18 46.95
CA GLY A 197 -32.69 34.59 48.14
C GLY A 197 -32.32 33.28 48.88
N GLU A 198 -31.25 33.06 49.65
CA GLU A 198 -30.43 33.85 50.56
C GLU A 198 -29.03 33.18 50.68
N THR A 199 -28.02 33.99 50.98
CA THR A 199 -26.75 33.63 51.65
C THR A 199 -26.94 33.91 53.15
N PRO A 200 -26.30 33.20 54.11
CA PRO A 200 -24.86 33.36 54.36
C PRO A 200 -24.22 32.02 54.86
N ASP A 201 -22.92 31.83 55.11
CA ASP A 201 -22.02 32.54 56.01
C ASP A 201 -20.68 31.74 56.06
N LEU A 202 -19.58 32.45 56.35
CA LEU A 202 -18.34 32.04 57.06
C LEU A 202 -17.35 31.11 56.30
N ASP A 203 -16.20 31.64 55.88
CA ASP A 203 -14.92 31.79 56.63
C ASP A 203 -14.14 30.46 56.52
N ASP A 204 -13.12 30.38 55.67
CA ASP A 204 -11.72 30.79 55.89
C ASP A 204 -10.89 29.50 55.91
N ASP A 205 -9.64 29.64 55.49
CA ASP A 205 -8.57 28.64 55.45
C ASP A 205 -8.62 27.68 54.23
N ASP A 206 -7.88 27.92 53.15
CA ASP A 206 -6.41 27.82 53.05
C ASP A 206 -5.92 26.55 53.76
N GLU A 207 -5.30 25.56 53.14
CA GLU A 207 -4.10 25.62 52.35
C GLU A 207 -3.72 24.15 52.02
N HIS A 208 -3.00 23.96 50.92
CA HIS A 208 -2.00 22.92 50.70
C HIS A 208 -2.31 21.43 51.01
N ASP A 209 -2.33 20.61 49.96
CA ASP A 209 -1.29 19.58 49.85
C ASP A 209 -1.13 19.03 48.42
N TYR A 210 -0.26 19.72 47.69
CA TYR A 210 0.62 19.13 46.71
C TYR A 210 2.02 19.24 47.31
N VAL A 211 2.67 18.16 47.71
CA VAL A 211 4.12 18.01 47.52
C VAL A 211 4.55 16.52 47.59
N PRO A 212 5.80 16.17 47.25
CA PRO A 212 6.14 15.02 46.44
C PRO A 212 6.64 13.85 47.30
N SER A 213 6.94 12.71 46.69
CA SER A 213 7.76 11.69 47.33
C SER A 213 9.24 12.09 47.28
N ASP A 214 9.92 12.13 48.44
CA ASP A 214 11.16 11.40 48.73
C ASP A 214 11.40 11.33 50.26
N ASP A 215 11.90 10.16 50.70
CA ASP A 215 12.61 9.77 51.94
C ASP A 215 12.04 9.89 53.39
N GLU A 216 12.42 8.84 54.14
CA GLU A 216 12.66 8.66 55.58
C GLU A 216 11.54 8.61 56.66
N THR A 217 11.39 7.38 57.19
CA THR A 217 11.29 6.93 58.60
C THR A 217 10.27 7.49 59.62
N LEU A 218 9.54 6.50 60.16
CA LEU A 218 9.10 6.27 61.55
C LEU A 218 7.78 6.89 62.08
N ALA A 219 6.86 5.95 62.32
CA ALA A 219 6.18 5.66 63.60
C ALA A 219 4.70 6.06 63.78
N LEU A 220 3.88 5.00 63.88
CA LEU A 220 2.79 4.75 64.85
C LEU A 220 1.47 5.54 64.67
N THR A 221 0.43 4.95 64.04
CA THR A 221 -0.74 4.20 64.63
C THR A 221 -1.74 5.04 65.45
N PRO A 222 -3.03 4.66 65.61
CA PRO A 222 -3.93 3.82 64.79
C PRO A 222 -5.41 4.33 64.74
N SER A 223 -6.26 3.54 64.04
CA SER A 223 -7.71 3.35 64.30
C SER A 223 -8.68 4.48 63.86
N SER A 224 -9.92 4.26 63.42
CA SER A 224 -10.72 3.06 63.15
C SER A 224 -11.95 3.40 62.28
N VAL A 225 -12.21 2.55 61.28
CA VAL A 225 -13.45 1.81 60.97
C VAL A 225 -14.82 2.53 60.88
N SER A 226 -15.57 2.07 59.86
CA SER A 226 -17.04 1.96 59.70
C SER A 226 -17.73 3.10 58.95
N SER A 227 -18.01 2.95 57.64
CA SER A 227 -19.13 2.20 56.99
C SER A 227 -20.45 2.99 56.91
N HIS A 228 -20.85 3.40 55.70
CA HIS A 228 -22.06 2.87 55.05
C HIS A 228 -22.31 3.39 53.62
N ARG A 229 -22.91 2.49 52.83
CA ARG A 229 -23.36 2.58 51.44
C ARG A 229 -24.50 3.59 51.23
N ARG A 230 -24.60 4.15 50.00
CA ARG A 230 -25.76 4.08 49.08
C ARG A 230 -25.49 4.92 47.81
N THR A 231 -25.23 4.27 46.66
CA THR A 231 -26.10 4.15 45.46
C THR A 231 -26.53 5.46 44.79
N PHE A 232 -25.92 5.75 43.62
CA PHE A 232 -26.36 6.76 42.64
C PHE A 232 -26.75 6.09 41.30
N PRO A 233 -27.72 6.65 40.54
CA PRO A 233 -28.26 6.05 39.33
C PRO A 233 -27.42 6.35 38.07
N ALA A 234 -27.52 5.41 37.11
CA ALA A 234 -26.77 5.38 35.86
C ALA A 234 -27.16 6.52 34.90
N ARG A 235 -26.14 7.19 34.35
CA ARG A 235 -26.24 8.24 33.34
C ARG A 235 -26.10 7.61 31.95
N VAL A 236 -27.16 7.70 31.14
CA VAL A 236 -27.21 7.17 29.76
C VAL A 236 -26.30 7.99 28.84
N SER A 237 -25.36 7.33 28.17
CA SER A 237 -24.41 7.92 27.23
C SER A 237 -24.97 7.98 25.80
N SER A 238 -25.20 9.18 25.29
CA SER A 238 -25.57 9.44 23.89
C SER A 238 -24.37 9.26 22.95
N SER A 239 -24.46 8.32 22.01
CA SER A 239 -23.46 8.05 20.98
C SER A 239 -23.56 9.05 19.81
N THR A 240 -22.41 9.57 19.38
CA THR A 240 -22.25 10.37 18.16
C THR A 240 -22.38 9.47 16.93
N SER A 241 -23.57 9.42 16.33
CA SER A 241 -23.76 8.84 14.99
C SER A 241 -23.04 9.68 13.93
N THR A 242 -22.38 9.01 13.00
CA THR A 242 -21.71 9.67 11.87
C THR A 242 -22.76 10.26 10.92
N LYS A 243 -22.53 11.49 10.42
CA LYS A 243 -23.49 12.21 9.55
C LYS A 243 -23.96 11.40 8.33
N SER A 244 -23.18 10.43 7.85
CA SER A 244 -23.55 9.52 6.76
C SER A 244 -24.78 8.68 7.10
N ASP A 245 -24.83 8.14 8.32
CA ASP A 245 -25.86 7.19 8.73
C ASP A 245 -27.20 7.91 8.91
N ALA A 246 -27.13 9.18 9.33
CA ALA A 246 -28.28 10.06 9.39
C ALA A 246 -28.88 10.33 8.01
N ILE A 247 -28.05 10.54 6.96
CA ILE A 247 -28.53 10.79 5.60
C ILE A 247 -29.22 9.53 5.04
N SER A 248 -28.60 8.36 5.15
CA SER A 248 -29.18 7.10 4.66
C SER A 248 -30.50 6.77 5.38
N SER A 249 -30.51 6.91 6.71
CA SER A 249 -31.72 6.67 7.51
C SER A 249 -32.85 7.64 7.13
N GLN A 250 -32.52 8.88 6.78
CA GLN A 250 -33.49 9.87 6.33
C GLN A 250 -34.03 9.57 4.93
N LEU A 251 -33.21 9.03 4.02
CA LEU A 251 -33.63 8.67 2.66
C LEU A 251 -34.59 7.48 2.63
N LEU A 252 -34.42 6.52 3.56
CA LEU A 252 -35.25 5.33 3.67
C LEU A 252 -36.42 5.46 4.66
N ALA A 253 -36.54 6.61 5.34
CA ALA A 253 -37.63 6.83 6.28
C ALA A 253 -39.00 6.75 5.58
N GLY A 254 -39.90 5.93 6.12
CA GLY A 254 -41.26 5.75 5.59
C GLY A 254 -41.41 4.70 4.48
N TRP A 255 -40.33 4.02 4.10
CA TRP A 255 -40.40 2.92 3.13
C TRP A 255 -40.96 1.65 3.78
N THR A 256 -41.88 0.97 3.10
CA THR A 256 -42.35 -0.35 3.56
C THR A 256 -41.31 -1.42 3.27
N THR A 257 -41.40 -2.56 3.94
CA THR A 257 -40.56 -3.74 3.65
C THR A 257 -40.68 -4.17 2.19
N SER A 258 -41.87 -4.07 1.59
CA SER A 258 -42.12 -4.39 0.19
C SER A 258 -41.42 -3.43 -0.77
N ASP A 259 -41.39 -2.13 -0.45
CA ASP A 259 -40.68 -1.12 -1.24
C ASP A 259 -39.17 -1.34 -1.19
N LEU A 260 -38.64 -1.67 0.00
CA LEU A 260 -37.22 -2.01 0.15
C LEU A 260 -36.84 -3.26 -0.66
N HIS A 261 -37.70 -4.29 -0.70
CA HIS A 261 -37.49 -5.46 -1.53
C HIS A 261 -37.50 -5.12 -3.03
N TYR A 262 -38.46 -4.31 -3.48
CA TYR A 262 -38.53 -3.85 -4.86
C TYR A 262 -37.28 -3.04 -5.25
N LEU A 263 -36.88 -2.09 -4.40
CA LEU A 263 -35.67 -1.29 -4.59
C LEU A 263 -34.45 -2.19 -4.69
N THR A 264 -34.23 -3.06 -3.70
CA THR A 264 -33.07 -3.97 -3.65
C THR A 264 -32.99 -4.84 -4.90
N ARG A 265 -34.13 -5.36 -5.38
CA ARG A 265 -34.17 -6.16 -6.62
C ARG A 265 -33.79 -5.31 -7.83
N LYS A 266 -34.38 -4.12 -7.96
CA LYS A 266 -34.13 -3.22 -9.10
C LYS A 266 -32.67 -2.72 -9.12
N THR A 267 -32.14 -2.29 -7.98
CA THR A 267 -30.75 -1.83 -7.84
C THR A 267 -29.77 -2.98 -8.05
N SER A 268 -30.08 -4.19 -7.55
CA SER A 268 -29.27 -5.39 -7.82
C SER A 268 -29.13 -5.67 -9.32
N GLU A 269 -30.22 -5.62 -10.08
CA GLU A 269 -30.18 -5.78 -11.53
C GLU A 269 -29.38 -4.65 -12.21
N GLN A 270 -29.59 -3.39 -11.81
CA GLN A 270 -28.83 -2.26 -12.34
C GLN A 270 -27.32 -2.37 -12.05
N LEU A 271 -26.93 -2.84 -10.86
CA LEU A 271 -25.52 -3.06 -10.49
C LEU A 271 -24.86 -4.14 -11.35
N LYS A 272 -25.59 -5.19 -11.73
CA LYS A 272 -25.10 -6.24 -12.64
C LYS A 272 -24.92 -5.74 -14.08
N LEU A 273 -25.71 -4.75 -14.48
CA LEU A 273 -25.67 -4.13 -15.81
C LEU A 273 -24.62 -3.01 -15.94
N LEU A 274 -23.91 -2.66 -14.86
CA LEU A 274 -22.86 -1.67 -14.93
C LEU A 274 -21.78 -2.09 -15.92
N SER A 275 -21.31 -1.12 -16.72
CA SER A 275 -20.14 -1.35 -17.57
C SER A 275 -18.92 -1.72 -16.71
N PRO A 276 -17.94 -2.46 -17.25
CA PRO A 276 -16.79 -2.90 -16.45
C PRO A 276 -16.01 -1.71 -15.84
N ALA A 277 -15.93 -0.60 -16.58
CA ALA A 277 -15.31 0.63 -16.11
C ALA A 277 -16.12 1.28 -14.97
N ALA A 278 -17.45 1.37 -15.10
CA ALA A 278 -18.30 1.94 -14.05
C ALA A 278 -18.33 1.06 -12.78
N SER A 279 -18.38 -0.27 -12.94
CA SER A 279 -18.31 -1.23 -11.84
C SER A 279 -16.99 -1.11 -11.07
N PHE A 280 -15.86 -0.97 -11.77
CA PHE A 280 -14.56 -0.74 -11.16
C PHE A 280 -14.48 0.61 -10.42
N LEU A 281 -14.95 1.70 -11.03
CA LEU A 281 -14.96 3.02 -10.38
C LEU A 281 -15.85 3.05 -9.13
N LEU A 282 -17.01 2.38 -9.19
CA LEU A 282 -17.89 2.24 -8.04
C LEU A 282 -17.24 1.41 -6.93
N PHE A 283 -16.63 0.27 -7.29
CA PHE A 283 -15.90 -0.55 -6.34
C PHE A 283 -14.78 0.24 -5.65
N GLN A 284 -14.00 1.00 -6.41
CA GLN A 284 -12.94 1.87 -5.87
C GLN A 284 -13.51 2.92 -4.91
N ALA A 285 -14.59 3.60 -5.30
CA ALA A 285 -15.26 4.57 -4.44
C ALA A 285 -15.80 3.93 -3.15
N LEU A 286 -16.32 2.69 -3.21
CA LEU A 286 -16.74 1.93 -2.04
C LEU A 286 -15.57 1.56 -1.14
N VAL A 287 -14.43 1.11 -1.68
CA VAL A 287 -13.23 0.83 -0.88
C VAL A 287 -12.77 2.06 -0.11
N ASP A 288 -12.79 3.24 -0.76
CA ASP A 288 -12.31 4.48 -0.17
C ASP A 288 -13.28 5.10 0.84
N GLN A 289 -14.59 5.04 0.57
CA GLN A 289 -15.61 5.80 1.33
C GLN A 289 -16.43 4.94 2.28
N ALA A 290 -16.78 3.72 1.86
CA ALA A 290 -17.72 2.87 2.60
C ALA A 290 -17.41 1.35 2.49
N PRO A 291 -16.19 0.91 2.82
CA PRO A 291 -15.77 -0.48 2.64
C PRO A 291 -16.49 -1.46 3.56
N GLN A 292 -17.21 -0.98 4.59
CA GLN A 292 -18.07 -1.81 5.41
C GLN A 292 -19.19 -2.50 4.62
N TYR A 293 -19.61 -1.93 3.48
CA TYR A 293 -20.64 -2.53 2.63
C TYR A 293 -20.10 -3.59 1.67
N LEU A 294 -18.79 -3.77 1.58
CA LEU A 294 -18.15 -4.76 0.71
C LEU A 294 -18.10 -6.14 1.38
N THR A 295 -19.27 -6.76 1.55
CA THR A 295 -19.40 -8.13 2.06
C THR A 295 -19.01 -9.17 1.01
N LYS A 296 -18.81 -10.45 1.40
CA LYS A 296 -18.48 -11.54 0.45
C LYS A 296 -19.46 -11.59 -0.72
N THR A 297 -20.75 -11.52 -0.41
CA THR A 297 -21.84 -11.62 -1.37
C THR A 297 -21.92 -10.41 -2.28
N VAL A 298 -21.73 -9.20 -1.74
CA VAL A 298 -21.71 -7.98 -2.55
C VAL A 298 -20.54 -8.01 -3.55
N VAL A 299 -19.34 -8.39 -3.08
CA VAL A 299 -18.16 -8.49 -3.94
C VAL A 299 -18.34 -9.59 -5.00
N SER A 300 -18.72 -10.80 -4.62
CA SER A 300 -18.88 -11.92 -5.56
C SER A 300 -19.96 -11.66 -6.62
N ASN A 301 -21.09 -11.06 -6.22
CA ASN A 301 -22.24 -10.90 -7.11
C ASN A 301 -22.08 -9.68 -8.03
N TYR A 302 -21.61 -8.55 -7.50
CA TYR A 302 -21.63 -7.27 -8.23
C TYR A 302 -20.27 -6.84 -8.76
N PHE A 303 -19.16 -7.35 -8.23
CA PHE A 303 -17.81 -6.89 -8.59
C PHE A 303 -16.87 -8.00 -9.09
N LEU A 304 -17.23 -9.29 -9.00
CA LEU A 304 -16.49 -10.40 -9.63
C LEU A 304 -17.23 -11.04 -10.82
N PRO A 305 -16.53 -11.61 -11.80
CA PRO A 305 -17.14 -12.39 -12.89
C PRO A 305 -18.17 -13.39 -12.36
N SER A 306 -19.35 -13.44 -12.98
CA SER A 306 -20.42 -14.34 -12.59
C SER A 306 -20.06 -15.78 -12.92
N ILE A 307 -20.44 -16.72 -12.04
CA ILE A 307 -20.43 -18.14 -12.37
C ILE A 307 -21.66 -18.39 -13.24
N LEU A 308 -21.47 -18.87 -14.47
CA LEU A 308 -22.59 -19.22 -15.35
C LEU A 308 -23.18 -20.52 -14.82
N ALA A 309 -24.38 -20.44 -14.25
CA ALA A 309 -25.12 -21.63 -13.88
C ALA A 309 -25.57 -22.36 -15.14
N SER A 310 -25.45 -23.69 -15.15
CA SER A 310 -25.86 -24.56 -16.28
C SER A 310 -27.38 -24.62 -16.49
N SER A 311 -28.17 -23.86 -15.73
CA SER A 311 -29.63 -23.89 -15.77
C SER A 311 -30.18 -23.17 -17.01
N THR A 312 -30.94 -23.94 -17.79
CA THR A 312 -31.63 -23.65 -19.07
C THR A 312 -32.62 -22.47 -19.10
N SER A 313 -32.70 -21.64 -18.05
CA SER A 313 -33.57 -20.47 -18.03
C SER A 313 -32.96 -19.32 -18.81
N SER A 314 -33.56 -19.03 -19.97
CA SER A 314 -33.21 -18.08 -21.04
C SER A 314 -33.07 -16.59 -20.66
N SER A 315 -32.90 -16.22 -19.39
CA SER A 315 -32.63 -14.83 -19.02
C SER A 315 -31.15 -14.50 -19.27
N SER A 316 -30.81 -14.29 -20.54
CA SER A 316 -29.50 -13.89 -21.06
C SER A 316 -29.13 -12.46 -20.68
N ALA A 317 -29.16 -12.13 -19.38
CA ALA A 317 -28.55 -10.89 -18.92
C ALA A 317 -27.04 -11.02 -19.10
N THR A 318 -26.54 -10.47 -20.20
CA THR A 318 -25.13 -10.33 -20.55
C THR A 318 -24.44 -9.48 -19.49
N THR A 319 -24.08 -10.11 -18.37
CA THR A 319 -23.35 -9.46 -17.30
C THR A 319 -22.03 -9.00 -17.89
N ALA A 320 -21.78 -7.69 -17.90
CA ALA A 320 -20.63 -7.13 -18.57
C ALA A 320 -19.35 -7.77 -18.02
N ALA A 321 -18.49 -8.27 -18.90
CA ALA A 321 -17.30 -9.01 -18.50
C ALA A 321 -16.39 -8.11 -17.64
N LYS A 322 -16.20 -8.49 -16.38
CA LYS A 322 -15.41 -7.68 -15.44
C LYS A 322 -13.93 -7.84 -15.76
N THR A 323 -13.32 -6.75 -16.22
CA THR A 323 -11.95 -6.76 -16.74
C THR A 323 -10.90 -6.49 -15.66
N HIS A 324 -11.30 -5.96 -14.50
CA HIS A 324 -10.42 -5.56 -13.41
C HIS A 324 -10.93 -6.10 -12.08
N VAL A 325 -10.08 -6.82 -11.35
CA VAL A 325 -10.36 -7.28 -9.98
C VAL A 325 -9.29 -6.71 -9.05
N TRP A 326 -9.73 -5.95 -8.05
CA TRP A 326 -8.87 -5.38 -7.02
C TRP A 326 -9.40 -5.75 -5.65
N LEU A 327 -8.60 -6.41 -4.81
CA LEU A 327 -8.99 -6.89 -3.48
C LEU A 327 -7.88 -6.51 -2.47
N PRO A 328 -7.93 -5.32 -1.88
CA PRO A 328 -7.00 -4.90 -0.84
C PRO A 328 -7.42 -5.39 0.55
N ALA A 329 -6.45 -5.76 1.39
CA ALA A 329 -6.67 -6.15 2.78
C ALA A 329 -7.27 -5.05 3.66
N SER A 330 -7.24 -3.79 3.21
CA SER A 330 -7.93 -2.67 3.87
C SER A 330 -9.46 -2.82 3.89
N ILE A 331 -10.03 -3.69 3.05
CA ILE A 331 -11.45 -4.04 3.15
C ILE A 331 -11.63 -4.86 4.44
N PRO A 332 -12.52 -4.44 5.37
CA PRO A 332 -12.75 -5.16 6.62
C PRO A 332 -13.06 -6.65 6.44
N LEU A 333 -13.74 -7.01 5.34
CA LEU A 333 -13.98 -8.39 4.95
C LEU A 333 -12.69 -9.22 4.88
N LEU A 334 -11.63 -8.67 4.29
CA LEU A 334 -10.39 -9.38 3.98
C LEU A 334 -9.38 -9.33 5.12
N SER A 335 -9.44 -8.31 5.99
CA SER A 335 -8.61 -8.25 7.21
C SER A 335 -9.13 -9.19 8.30
N HIS A 336 -10.45 -9.31 8.48
CA HIS A 336 -11.03 -10.05 9.60
C HIS A 336 -11.35 -11.52 9.29
N ASP A 337 -11.72 -11.84 8.05
CA ASP A 337 -12.12 -13.20 7.68
C ASP A 337 -11.02 -13.91 6.88
N LYS A 338 -10.32 -14.82 7.56
CA LYS A 338 -9.23 -15.64 7.01
C LYS A 338 -9.64 -16.46 5.78
N SER A 339 -10.93 -16.79 5.64
CA SER A 339 -11.45 -17.58 4.52
C SER A 339 -11.90 -16.71 3.33
N ALA A 340 -12.13 -15.41 3.54
CA ALA A 340 -12.75 -14.55 2.53
C ALA A 340 -11.91 -14.44 1.25
N ALA A 341 -10.60 -14.23 1.38
CA ALA A 341 -9.71 -14.18 0.22
C ALA A 341 -9.74 -15.49 -0.59
N SER A 342 -9.66 -16.63 0.09
CA SER A 342 -9.73 -17.95 -0.54
C SER A 342 -11.08 -18.20 -1.20
N PHE A 343 -12.18 -17.77 -0.58
CA PHE A 343 -13.53 -17.84 -1.14
C PHE A 343 -13.65 -17.03 -2.44
N LEU A 344 -13.16 -15.79 -2.46
CA LEU A 344 -13.23 -14.94 -3.64
C LEU A 344 -12.35 -15.47 -4.79
N VAL A 345 -11.18 -16.05 -4.48
CA VAL A 345 -10.33 -16.71 -5.49
C VAL A 345 -10.98 -18.00 -5.99
N ALA A 346 -11.64 -18.77 -5.12
CA ALA A 346 -12.42 -19.94 -5.52
C ALA A 346 -13.59 -19.54 -6.43
N HIS A 347 -14.28 -18.44 -6.13
CA HIS A 347 -15.33 -17.88 -7.00
C HIS A 347 -14.78 -17.53 -8.40
N LEU A 348 -13.63 -16.86 -8.48
CA LEU A 348 -12.96 -16.58 -9.76
C LEU A 348 -12.59 -17.87 -10.51
N THR A 349 -12.13 -18.89 -9.79
CA THR A 349 -11.79 -20.19 -10.37
C THR A 349 -13.04 -20.86 -10.93
N ASN A 350 -14.15 -20.87 -10.19
CA ASN A 350 -15.42 -21.43 -10.63
C ASN A 350 -16.02 -20.66 -11.82
N ALA A 351 -15.89 -19.33 -11.85
CA ALA A 351 -16.33 -18.52 -12.97
C ALA A 351 -15.52 -18.83 -14.24
N LEU A 352 -14.20 -19.03 -14.09
CA LEU A 352 -13.32 -19.40 -15.18
C LEU A 352 -13.58 -20.82 -15.71
N THR A 353 -13.81 -21.80 -14.82
CA THR A 353 -14.14 -23.18 -15.23
C THR A 353 -15.50 -23.25 -15.91
N SER A 354 -16.50 -22.56 -15.35
CA SER A 354 -17.84 -22.44 -15.94
C SER A 354 -17.80 -21.83 -17.34
N PHE A 355 -16.98 -20.78 -17.52
CA PHE A 355 -16.77 -20.16 -18.83
C PHE A 355 -16.11 -21.11 -19.85
N ARG A 356 -15.23 -22.00 -19.39
CA ARG A 356 -14.58 -23.02 -20.23
C ARG A 356 -15.54 -24.15 -20.60
N GLU A 357 -16.45 -24.53 -19.71
CA GLU A 357 -17.47 -25.57 -19.95
C GLU A 357 -18.58 -25.09 -20.89
N HIS A 358 -18.86 -23.79 -20.90
CA HIS A 358 -19.86 -23.17 -21.75
C HIS A 358 -19.21 -22.18 -22.72
N PRO A 359 -18.43 -22.64 -23.71
CA PRO A 359 -18.00 -21.76 -24.77
C PRO A 359 -19.28 -21.17 -25.39
N PRO A 360 -19.41 -19.84 -25.51
CA PRO A 360 -20.61 -19.25 -26.08
C PRO A 360 -20.80 -19.92 -27.43
N SER A 361 -22.00 -20.45 -27.65
CA SER A 361 -22.37 -21.07 -28.91
C SER A 361 -22.16 -20.00 -29.98
N ILE A 362 -20.99 -20.03 -30.62
CA ILE A 362 -20.70 -19.23 -31.79
C ILE A 362 -21.68 -19.79 -32.79
N LEU A 363 -22.83 -19.12 -32.93
CA LEU A 363 -23.73 -19.29 -34.05
C LEU A 363 -22.80 -19.32 -35.27
N SER A 364 -22.71 -20.50 -35.87
CA SER A 364 -21.73 -20.85 -36.89
C SER A 364 -21.54 -19.65 -37.81
N GLN A 365 -20.33 -19.10 -37.87
CA GLN A 365 -20.01 -18.00 -38.79
C GLN A 365 -20.42 -18.33 -40.24
N ALA A 366 -20.62 -19.61 -40.57
CA ALA A 366 -21.10 -20.06 -41.87
C ALA A 366 -22.56 -19.65 -42.17
N SER A 367 -23.44 -19.45 -41.17
CA SER A 367 -24.83 -19.02 -41.44
C SER A 367 -25.03 -17.49 -41.39
N ALA A 368 -24.02 -16.74 -40.93
CA ALA A 368 -24.07 -15.28 -40.90
C ALA A 368 -23.65 -14.62 -42.23
N GLN A 369 -23.07 -15.37 -43.16
CA GLN A 369 -22.66 -14.83 -44.48
C GLN A 369 -23.84 -14.62 -45.44
N ASP A 370 -24.95 -15.36 -45.28
CA ASP A 370 -26.13 -15.26 -46.16
C ASP A 370 -27.25 -14.38 -45.58
N MET A 371 -27.07 -13.80 -44.39
CA MET A 371 -28.08 -12.93 -43.80
C MET A 371 -27.87 -11.48 -44.27
N PRO A 372 -28.86 -10.84 -44.93
CA PRO A 372 -28.69 -9.50 -45.49
C PRO A 372 -28.31 -8.49 -44.38
N LEU A 373 -27.34 -7.62 -44.67
CA LEU A 373 -26.80 -6.60 -43.75
C LEU A 373 -27.88 -5.72 -43.07
N ALA A 374 -29.06 -5.59 -43.69
CA ALA A 374 -30.21 -4.86 -43.14
C ALA A 374 -30.98 -5.61 -42.02
N ALA A 375 -30.80 -6.93 -41.91
CA ALA A 375 -31.46 -7.77 -40.91
C ALA A 375 -30.54 -8.12 -39.72
N LEU A 376 -29.27 -7.72 -39.78
CA LEU A 376 -28.34 -7.92 -38.67
C LEU A 376 -28.71 -6.93 -37.54
N PRO A 377 -29.05 -7.42 -36.33
CA PRO A 377 -29.26 -6.53 -35.19
C PRO A 377 -27.99 -5.69 -34.98
N SER A 378 -28.17 -4.39 -34.74
CA SER A 378 -27.12 -3.35 -34.69
C SER A 378 -26.01 -3.56 -33.63
N THR A 379 -26.01 -4.72 -32.97
CA THR A 379 -25.09 -5.14 -31.90
C THR A 379 -24.33 -6.43 -32.23
N LEU A 380 -24.24 -6.86 -33.49
CA LEU A 380 -23.31 -7.92 -33.90
C LEU A 380 -21.87 -7.41 -33.91
N VAL A 381 -21.34 -7.17 -32.72
CA VAL A 381 -19.90 -7.09 -32.45
C VAL A 381 -19.31 -8.43 -32.86
N LEU A 382 -18.43 -8.44 -33.86
CA LEU A 382 -17.64 -9.62 -34.25
C LEU A 382 -17.22 -10.38 -32.99
N ALA A 383 -17.79 -11.57 -32.80
CA ALA A 383 -17.56 -12.39 -31.63
C ALA A 383 -16.10 -12.83 -31.64
N ARG A 384 -15.23 -12.05 -30.99
CA ARG A 384 -13.89 -12.49 -30.59
C ARG A 384 -14.07 -13.83 -29.86
N PRO A 385 -13.16 -14.81 -30.06
CA PRO A 385 -13.17 -16.02 -29.27
C PRO A 385 -13.31 -15.62 -27.82
N ALA A 386 -14.29 -16.20 -27.14
CA ALA A 386 -14.69 -15.78 -25.82
C ALA A 386 -13.49 -15.96 -24.90
N THR A 387 -12.79 -14.88 -24.62
CA THR A 387 -11.74 -14.85 -23.62
C THR A 387 -12.36 -14.40 -22.32
N PHE A 388 -11.90 -15.01 -21.23
CA PHE A 388 -12.23 -14.50 -19.92
C PHE A 388 -11.60 -13.11 -19.82
N ALA A 389 -12.41 -12.06 -19.92
CA ALA A 389 -11.95 -10.69 -20.20
C ALA A 389 -11.14 -10.03 -19.07
N LEU A 390 -10.71 -10.79 -18.07
CA LEU A 390 -9.89 -10.31 -16.97
C LEU A 390 -8.51 -9.89 -17.48
N ARG A 391 -8.23 -8.59 -17.40
CA ARG A 391 -6.96 -7.95 -17.78
C ARG A 391 -6.11 -7.55 -16.57
N CYS A 392 -6.73 -7.29 -15.43
CA CYS A 392 -6.05 -6.82 -14.24
C CYS A 392 -6.50 -7.61 -13.00
N LEU A 393 -5.54 -8.20 -12.29
CA LEU A 393 -5.75 -8.87 -11.01
C LEU A 393 -4.82 -8.29 -9.95
N GLN A 394 -5.39 -7.64 -8.95
CA GLN A 394 -4.64 -6.98 -7.86
C GLN A 394 -5.13 -7.50 -6.51
N LEU A 395 -4.32 -8.33 -5.86
CA LEU A 395 -4.55 -8.89 -4.54
C LEU A 395 -3.50 -8.31 -3.59
N HIS A 396 -3.90 -7.42 -2.70
CA HIS A 396 -2.93 -6.63 -1.90
C HIS A 396 -3.06 -6.94 -0.41
N GLY A 397 -1.95 -7.28 0.24
CA GLY A 397 -1.87 -7.50 1.68
C GLY A 397 -2.65 -8.74 2.17
N LEU A 398 -3.03 -9.66 1.27
CA LEU A 398 -3.78 -10.86 1.65
C LEU A 398 -2.83 -11.91 2.24
N THR A 399 -2.32 -11.61 3.44
CA THR A 399 -1.30 -12.39 4.15
C THR A 399 -1.65 -13.87 4.27
N ARG A 400 -2.92 -14.21 4.49
CA ARG A 400 -3.40 -15.58 4.67
C ARG A 400 -3.78 -16.31 3.36
N LEU A 401 -3.68 -15.67 2.19
CA LEU A 401 -3.99 -16.30 0.90
C LEU A 401 -2.93 -17.37 0.57
N GLN A 402 -3.37 -18.61 0.44
CA GLN A 402 -2.48 -19.75 0.20
C GLN A 402 -2.03 -19.83 -1.26
N ASP A 403 -0.74 -20.12 -1.48
CA ASP A 403 -0.13 -20.35 -2.79
C ASP A 403 -0.93 -21.35 -3.62
N GLY A 404 -1.25 -22.52 -3.06
CA GLY A 404 -1.98 -23.57 -3.79
C GLY A 404 -3.40 -23.16 -4.21
N THR A 405 -4.03 -22.19 -3.55
CA THR A 405 -5.36 -21.69 -3.95
C THR A 405 -5.25 -20.78 -5.16
N LEU A 406 -4.29 -19.85 -5.15
CA LEU A 406 -4.08 -18.93 -6.26
C LEU A 406 -3.45 -19.63 -7.47
N ALA A 407 -2.51 -20.57 -7.26
CA ALA A 407 -1.96 -21.40 -8.31
C ALA A 407 -3.06 -22.19 -9.05
N ARG A 408 -4.03 -22.77 -8.32
CA ARG A 408 -5.16 -23.50 -8.93
C ARG A 408 -6.02 -22.61 -9.83
N PHE A 409 -6.24 -21.35 -9.46
CA PHE A 409 -6.95 -20.39 -10.31
C PHE A 409 -6.23 -20.21 -11.66
N PHE A 410 -4.92 -19.98 -11.65
CA PHE A 410 -4.14 -19.84 -12.87
C PHE A 410 -3.98 -21.17 -13.64
N GLU A 411 -3.84 -22.29 -12.94
CA GLU A 411 -3.78 -23.64 -13.55
C GLU A 411 -5.10 -23.97 -14.27
N ALA A 412 -6.26 -23.57 -13.73
CA ALA A 412 -7.56 -23.76 -14.38
C ALA A 412 -7.68 -23.02 -15.72
N ALA A 413 -6.90 -21.94 -15.92
CA ALA A 413 -6.81 -21.21 -17.19
C ALA A 413 -5.98 -21.90 -18.27
N ILE A 414 -5.16 -22.89 -17.89
CA ILE A 414 -4.28 -23.61 -18.82
C ILE A 414 -5.12 -24.70 -19.48
N ALA A 415 -5.45 -24.52 -20.75
CA ALA A 415 -6.17 -25.53 -21.53
C ALA A 415 -5.23 -26.71 -21.85
N PRO A 416 -5.64 -27.97 -21.62
CA PRO A 416 -4.79 -29.14 -21.87
C PRO A 416 -4.55 -29.40 -23.37
N ALA A 417 -5.46 -28.97 -24.24
CA ALA A 417 -5.43 -29.27 -25.68
C ALA A 417 -5.17 -28.03 -26.56
N GLN A 418 -5.37 -26.82 -26.06
CA GLN A 418 -5.21 -25.58 -26.83
C GLN A 418 -3.99 -24.82 -26.35
N ARG A 419 -3.10 -24.46 -27.29
CA ARG A 419 -1.90 -23.65 -27.03
C ARG A 419 -2.20 -22.18 -26.67
N GLN A 420 -3.47 -21.81 -26.55
CA GLN A 420 -3.87 -20.43 -26.26
C GLN A 420 -4.33 -20.31 -24.81
N ALA A 421 -3.71 -19.37 -24.11
CA ALA A 421 -4.10 -18.95 -22.77
C ALA A 421 -5.53 -18.35 -22.79
N ILE A 422 -6.40 -18.84 -21.90
CA ILE A 422 -7.76 -18.27 -21.72
C ILE A 422 -7.68 -16.89 -21.05
N LEU A 423 -6.67 -16.68 -20.19
CA LEU A 423 -6.44 -15.42 -19.49
C LEU A 423 -5.60 -14.47 -20.34
N CYS A 424 -6.12 -13.26 -20.55
CA CYS A 424 -5.39 -12.16 -21.19
C CYS A 424 -4.99 -11.10 -20.15
N LEU A 425 -4.37 -11.54 -19.05
CA LEU A 425 -3.96 -10.66 -17.97
C LEU A 425 -2.75 -9.82 -18.37
N GLU A 426 -2.92 -8.51 -18.35
CA GLU A 426 -1.86 -7.53 -18.58
C GLU A 426 -1.17 -7.12 -17.26
N ILE A 427 -1.93 -7.12 -16.17
CA ILE A 427 -1.48 -6.63 -14.85
C ILE A 427 -1.79 -7.68 -13.78
N VAL A 428 -0.75 -8.15 -13.09
CA VAL A 428 -0.87 -8.97 -11.89
C VAL A 428 -0.09 -8.32 -10.74
N SER A 429 -0.76 -8.08 -9.62
CA SER A 429 -0.14 -7.52 -8.41
C SER A 429 -0.54 -8.34 -7.20
N LEU A 430 0.44 -9.00 -6.57
CA LEU A 430 0.28 -9.87 -5.40
C LEU A 430 1.05 -9.32 -4.18
N ARG A 431 1.21 -8.00 -4.11
CA ARG A 431 2.03 -7.36 -3.07
C ARG A 431 1.49 -7.68 -1.67
N GLY A 432 2.36 -8.10 -0.76
CA GLY A 432 2.02 -8.46 0.62
C GLY A 432 1.24 -9.76 0.77
N CYS A 433 1.12 -10.57 -0.29
CA CYS A 433 0.57 -11.92 -0.20
C CYS A 433 1.70 -12.90 0.17
N VAL A 434 2.09 -12.86 1.46
CA VAL A 434 3.36 -13.43 1.96
C VAL A 434 3.55 -14.92 1.72
N ALA A 435 2.46 -15.68 1.58
CA ALA A 435 2.51 -17.12 1.35
C ALA A 435 2.55 -17.53 -0.13
N ILE A 436 2.48 -16.59 -1.08
CA ILE A 436 2.57 -16.88 -2.51
C ILE A 436 4.02 -17.17 -2.89
N GLY A 437 4.27 -18.30 -3.57
CA GLY A 437 5.62 -18.74 -3.94
C GLY A 437 5.74 -19.15 -5.41
N ASP A 438 6.73 -20.00 -5.70
CA ASP A 438 7.13 -20.33 -7.07
C ASP A 438 6.06 -21.06 -7.89
N ARG A 439 5.20 -21.86 -7.25
CA ARG A 439 4.13 -22.58 -7.96
C ARG A 439 3.13 -21.60 -8.57
N THR A 440 2.68 -20.60 -7.81
CA THR A 440 1.78 -19.57 -8.33
C THR A 440 2.44 -18.78 -9.44
N VAL A 441 3.70 -18.35 -9.29
CA VAL A 441 4.41 -17.60 -10.33
C VAL A 441 4.57 -18.42 -11.61
N SER A 442 4.91 -19.71 -11.50
CA SER A 442 4.96 -20.63 -12.64
C SER A 442 3.60 -20.79 -13.31
N ALA A 443 2.51 -20.87 -12.53
CA ALA A 443 1.16 -20.93 -13.06
C ALA A 443 0.76 -19.61 -13.76
N ILE A 444 1.12 -18.45 -13.21
CA ILE A 444 0.94 -17.13 -13.86
C ILE A 444 1.65 -17.12 -15.20
N CYS A 445 2.95 -17.41 -15.21
CA CYS A 445 3.77 -17.34 -16.42
C CYS A 445 3.22 -18.22 -17.56
N ARG A 446 2.76 -19.45 -17.22
CA ARG A 446 2.16 -20.37 -18.19
C ARG A 446 0.77 -19.96 -18.66
N SER A 447 -0.03 -19.36 -17.78
CA SER A 447 -1.42 -19.00 -18.07
C SER A 447 -1.58 -17.63 -18.74
N THR A 448 -0.59 -16.73 -18.66
CA THR A 448 -0.66 -15.40 -19.26
C THR A 448 0.29 -15.22 -20.45
N ALA A 449 1.39 -15.98 -20.49
CA ALA A 449 2.42 -15.91 -21.52
C ALA A 449 2.79 -14.45 -21.90
N THR A 450 2.73 -14.09 -23.17
CA THR A 450 3.12 -12.77 -23.72
C THR A 450 2.18 -11.62 -23.37
N THR A 451 1.02 -11.87 -22.78
CA THR A 451 0.06 -10.79 -22.47
C THR A 451 0.46 -9.97 -21.24
N LEU A 452 1.24 -10.54 -20.33
CA LEU A 452 1.56 -9.92 -19.05
C LEU A 452 2.64 -8.85 -19.19
N ARG A 453 2.30 -7.60 -18.83
CA ARG A 453 3.18 -6.43 -18.92
C ARG A 453 3.63 -5.92 -17.56
N TYR A 454 2.82 -6.12 -16.52
CA TYR A 454 3.11 -5.67 -15.17
C TYR A 454 2.97 -6.84 -14.20
N LEU A 455 4.05 -7.13 -13.48
CA LEU A 455 4.10 -8.14 -12.43
C LEU A 455 4.68 -7.56 -11.15
N ASN A 456 3.90 -7.60 -10.08
CA ASN A 456 4.32 -7.14 -8.76
C ASN A 456 4.20 -8.27 -7.73
N LEU A 457 5.35 -8.67 -7.19
CA LEU A 457 5.54 -9.75 -6.23
C LEU A 457 6.25 -9.22 -4.96
N ASP A 458 6.04 -7.95 -4.62
CA ASP A 458 6.60 -7.35 -3.40
C ASP A 458 6.11 -8.13 -2.15
N CYS A 459 7.02 -8.55 -1.26
CA CYS A 459 6.73 -9.28 -0.03
C CYS A 459 5.94 -10.58 -0.26
N THR A 460 6.51 -11.47 -1.07
CA THR A 460 6.03 -12.83 -1.36
C THR A 460 7.13 -13.86 -1.03
N ASP A 461 6.87 -15.16 -1.11
CA ASP A 461 7.84 -16.23 -0.80
C ASP A 461 8.52 -16.79 -2.06
N ILE A 462 8.72 -15.95 -3.06
CA ILE A 462 9.34 -16.34 -4.33
C ILE A 462 10.83 -16.62 -4.18
N THR A 463 11.38 -17.46 -5.05
CA THR A 463 12.81 -17.78 -5.11
C THR A 463 13.40 -17.43 -6.49
N ALA A 464 14.66 -17.80 -6.73
CA ALA A 464 15.28 -17.71 -8.04
C ALA A 464 14.56 -18.52 -9.14
N ASP A 465 13.85 -19.58 -8.77
CA ASP A 465 13.09 -20.38 -9.73
C ASP A 465 11.96 -19.54 -10.34
N SER A 466 11.25 -18.75 -9.53
CA SER A 466 10.28 -17.75 -10.03
C SER A 466 10.88 -16.78 -11.03
N VAL A 467 12.05 -16.19 -10.71
CA VAL A 467 12.72 -15.23 -11.60
C VAL A 467 13.12 -15.90 -12.91
N THR A 468 13.60 -17.15 -12.85
CA THR A 468 13.94 -17.94 -14.04
C THR A 468 12.71 -18.18 -14.93
N GLN A 469 11.56 -18.51 -14.33
CA GLN A 469 10.31 -18.73 -15.08
C GLN A 469 9.81 -17.42 -15.70
N ILE A 470 9.83 -16.32 -14.96
CA ILE A 470 9.47 -14.99 -15.45
C ILE A 470 10.34 -14.63 -16.66
N MET A 471 11.66 -14.80 -16.52
CA MET A 471 12.63 -14.49 -17.58
C MET A 471 12.35 -15.28 -18.86
N LYS A 472 11.99 -16.57 -18.73
CA LYS A 472 11.78 -17.49 -19.86
C LYS A 472 10.45 -17.30 -20.57
N LEU A 473 9.38 -17.03 -19.80
CA LEU A 473 8.01 -17.12 -20.30
C LEU A 473 7.35 -15.75 -20.52
N LEU A 474 7.94 -14.66 -20.03
CA LEU A 474 7.37 -13.31 -20.08
C LEU A 474 8.30 -12.32 -20.82
N PRO A 475 8.52 -12.48 -22.14
CA PRO A 475 9.43 -11.61 -22.91
C PRO A 475 8.92 -10.16 -23.03
N ASP A 476 7.61 -9.95 -22.90
CA ASP A 476 6.94 -8.65 -23.05
C ASP A 476 6.73 -7.91 -21.72
N LEU A 477 7.41 -8.34 -20.65
CA LEU A 477 7.25 -7.74 -19.34
C LEU A 477 7.91 -6.35 -19.27
N HIS A 478 7.10 -5.32 -18.96
CA HIS A 478 7.55 -3.93 -18.84
C HIS A 478 7.85 -3.52 -17.40
N THR A 479 7.15 -4.07 -16.41
CA THR A 479 7.36 -3.74 -15.01
C THR A 479 7.47 -4.99 -14.16
N LEU A 480 8.56 -5.08 -13.41
CA LEU A 480 8.83 -6.16 -12.47
C LEU A 480 9.17 -5.59 -11.10
N LYS A 481 8.39 -5.95 -10.09
CA LYS A 481 8.62 -5.55 -8.70
C LYS A 481 8.80 -6.78 -7.83
N LEU A 482 9.95 -6.87 -7.17
CA LEU A 482 10.39 -7.99 -6.35
C LEU A 482 10.91 -7.51 -4.98
N GLY A 483 10.41 -6.41 -4.44
CA GLY A 483 10.88 -5.88 -3.16
C GLY A 483 10.47 -6.75 -1.96
N TYR A 484 11.19 -6.66 -0.85
CA TYR A 484 10.95 -7.37 0.41
C TYR A 484 10.92 -8.89 0.25
N ASN A 485 11.76 -9.45 -0.63
CA ASN A 485 11.87 -10.90 -0.86
C ASN A 485 13.22 -11.39 -0.34
N ASP A 486 13.21 -11.98 0.87
CA ASP A 486 14.44 -12.38 1.58
C ASP A 486 15.12 -13.62 1.00
N ASN A 487 14.41 -14.37 0.14
CA ASN A 487 14.93 -15.56 -0.54
C ASN A 487 15.74 -15.21 -1.82
N LEU A 488 15.80 -13.93 -2.20
CA LEU A 488 16.57 -13.47 -3.35
C LEU A 488 17.94 -12.97 -2.89
N SER A 489 18.99 -13.61 -3.39
CA SER A 489 20.39 -13.24 -3.20
C SER A 489 21.14 -13.21 -4.53
N ASP A 490 22.32 -12.60 -4.57
CA ASP A 490 23.17 -12.56 -5.77
C ASP A 490 23.42 -13.95 -6.36
N LYS A 491 23.76 -14.93 -5.53
CA LYS A 491 24.02 -16.32 -5.97
C LYS A 491 22.79 -16.92 -6.65
N THR A 492 21.62 -16.68 -6.09
CA THR A 492 20.36 -17.22 -6.61
C THR A 492 19.96 -16.51 -7.91
N LEU A 493 20.09 -15.18 -7.97
CA LEU A 493 19.79 -14.40 -9.17
C LEU A 493 20.77 -14.68 -10.31
N GLN A 494 22.06 -14.85 -10.00
CA GLN A 494 23.08 -15.21 -10.98
C GLN A 494 22.76 -16.56 -11.62
N ARG A 495 22.34 -17.57 -10.85
CA ARG A 495 21.88 -18.85 -11.40
C ARG A 495 20.61 -18.71 -12.24
N ALA A 496 19.64 -17.92 -11.76
CA ALA A 496 18.39 -17.71 -12.48
C ALA A 496 18.60 -17.06 -13.85
N LEU A 497 19.49 -16.07 -13.89
CA LEU A 497 19.75 -15.23 -15.06
C LEU A 497 20.87 -15.79 -15.96
N GLN A 498 21.56 -16.85 -15.55
CA GLN A 498 22.43 -17.66 -16.41
C GLN A 498 21.64 -18.59 -17.34
N ALA A 499 20.34 -18.78 -17.11
CA ALA A 499 19.56 -19.71 -17.92
C ALA A 499 19.54 -19.26 -19.40
N PRO A 500 19.76 -20.18 -20.35
CA PRO A 500 19.89 -19.83 -21.75
C PRO A 500 18.63 -19.16 -22.29
N SER A 501 18.81 -18.13 -23.10
CA SER A 501 17.73 -17.47 -23.84
C SER A 501 17.03 -18.51 -24.72
N VAL A 502 15.81 -18.90 -24.35
CA VAL A 502 15.00 -19.81 -25.16
C VAL A 502 14.29 -18.96 -26.22
N GLY A 503 14.53 -19.22 -27.51
CA GLY A 503 13.75 -18.62 -28.60
C GLY A 503 14.28 -17.31 -29.19
N GLY A 504 15.59 -17.01 -29.05
CA GLY A 504 16.24 -15.88 -29.75
C GLY A 504 15.89 -14.48 -29.24
N THR A 505 14.84 -14.33 -28.43
CA THR A 505 14.51 -13.07 -27.77
C THR A 505 15.35 -12.87 -26.52
N LEU A 506 15.99 -11.71 -26.41
CA LEU A 506 16.67 -11.32 -25.18
C LEU A 506 15.63 -11.17 -24.06
N PRO A 507 15.84 -11.83 -22.90
CA PRO A 507 14.94 -11.68 -21.78
C PRO A 507 14.90 -10.22 -21.32
N PHE A 508 13.78 -9.76 -20.76
CA PHE A 508 13.63 -8.40 -20.24
C PHE A 508 13.99 -7.27 -21.21
N SER A 509 14.04 -7.53 -22.52
CA SER A 509 14.36 -6.51 -23.53
C SER A 509 13.40 -5.32 -23.51
N LYS A 510 12.17 -5.53 -23.04
CA LYS A 510 11.14 -4.48 -22.86
C LYS A 510 10.97 -4.00 -21.42
N LEU A 511 11.86 -4.38 -20.50
CA LEU A 511 11.71 -4.05 -19.09
C LEU A 511 12.04 -2.58 -18.82
N VAL A 512 11.01 -1.79 -18.50
CA VAL A 512 11.09 -0.34 -18.26
C VAL A 512 11.23 -0.01 -16.76
N ASN A 513 10.70 -0.85 -15.87
CA ASN A 513 10.63 -0.57 -14.44
C ASN A 513 11.01 -1.80 -13.62
N LEU A 514 12.13 -1.71 -12.90
CA LEU A 514 12.63 -2.75 -12.02
C LEU A 514 12.69 -2.24 -10.59
N ARG A 515 12.11 -3.00 -9.65
CA ARG A 515 12.17 -2.69 -8.22
C ARG A 515 12.61 -3.89 -7.40
N LEU A 516 13.66 -3.72 -6.62
CA LEU A 516 14.31 -4.71 -5.75
C LEU A 516 14.42 -4.18 -4.29
N ARG A 517 13.42 -3.40 -3.85
CA ARG A 517 13.44 -2.70 -2.55
C ARG A 517 13.65 -3.68 -1.39
N GLN A 518 14.49 -3.34 -0.42
CA GLN A 518 14.64 -4.08 0.84
C GLN A 518 14.97 -5.56 0.60
N CYS A 519 15.68 -5.87 -0.48
CA CYS A 519 16.25 -7.18 -0.74
C CYS A 519 17.71 -7.17 -0.26
N GLY A 520 17.91 -7.25 1.05
CA GLY A 520 19.23 -7.01 1.67
C GLY A 520 20.34 -8.00 1.26
N GLN A 521 19.98 -9.16 0.70
CA GLN A 521 20.95 -10.15 0.19
C GLN A 521 21.31 -9.95 -1.30
N VAL A 522 20.69 -8.96 -1.96
CA VAL A 522 21.01 -8.56 -3.34
C VAL A 522 22.00 -7.40 -3.28
N SER A 523 23.19 -7.55 -3.84
CA SER A 523 24.21 -6.51 -3.96
C SER A 523 24.37 -6.06 -5.42
N ASP A 524 25.48 -5.39 -5.73
CA ASP A 524 25.86 -4.93 -7.08
C ASP A 524 25.78 -6.06 -8.11
N VAL A 525 26.21 -7.27 -7.75
CA VAL A 525 26.20 -8.44 -8.66
C VAL A 525 24.78 -8.85 -9.03
N GLY A 526 23.86 -8.91 -8.07
CA GLY A 526 22.48 -9.31 -8.34
C GLY A 526 21.72 -8.28 -9.17
N VAL A 527 21.96 -6.98 -8.94
CA VAL A 527 21.39 -5.90 -9.76
C VAL A 527 21.99 -5.91 -11.18
N ALA A 528 23.31 -6.07 -11.28
CA ALA A 528 24.04 -6.20 -12.55
C ALA A 528 23.47 -7.31 -13.45
N CYS A 529 23.05 -8.43 -12.85
CA CYS A 529 22.46 -9.52 -13.62
C CYS A 529 21.18 -9.10 -14.36
N PHE A 530 20.34 -8.23 -13.79
CA PHE A 530 19.17 -7.67 -14.50
C PHE A 530 19.59 -6.61 -15.53
N LEU A 531 20.50 -5.71 -15.14
CA LEU A 531 20.96 -4.62 -15.99
C LEU A 531 21.61 -5.13 -17.28
N ARG A 532 22.31 -6.26 -17.24
CA ARG A 532 22.83 -6.95 -18.43
C ARG A 532 21.81 -7.06 -19.57
N TYR A 533 20.53 -7.22 -19.24
CA TYR A 533 19.45 -7.40 -20.20
C TYR A 533 18.59 -6.15 -20.39
N ALA A 534 18.42 -5.33 -19.35
CA ALA A 534 17.45 -4.24 -19.34
C ALA A 534 18.04 -2.82 -19.40
N TYR A 535 19.37 -2.62 -19.31
CA TYR A 535 19.97 -1.29 -19.13
C TYR A 535 19.56 -0.24 -20.19
N ARG A 536 19.23 -0.68 -21.41
CA ARG A 536 18.84 0.21 -22.52
C ARG A 536 17.40 0.70 -22.42
N THR A 537 16.50 -0.11 -21.85
CA THR A 537 15.05 0.19 -21.79
C THR A 537 14.59 0.62 -20.40
N LEU A 538 15.45 0.48 -19.40
CA LEU A 538 15.12 0.78 -18.03
C LEU A 538 14.98 2.29 -17.77
N GLU A 539 13.75 2.74 -17.51
CA GLU A 539 13.44 4.11 -17.10
C GLU A 539 13.35 4.26 -15.58
N VAL A 540 13.00 3.21 -14.86
CA VAL A 540 12.81 3.26 -13.40
C VAL A 540 13.60 2.15 -12.74
N LEU A 541 14.61 2.52 -11.97
CA LEU A 541 15.37 1.61 -11.11
C LEU A 541 15.15 1.95 -9.64
N ASP A 542 14.76 0.94 -8.87
CA ASP A 542 14.53 1.08 -7.45
C ASP A 542 15.21 -0.04 -6.68
N ILE A 543 16.35 0.28 -6.08
CA ILE A 543 17.20 -0.66 -5.34
C ILE A 543 17.35 -0.22 -3.89
N SER A 544 16.36 0.51 -3.36
CA SER A 544 16.45 1.02 -2.00
C SER A 544 16.55 -0.10 -0.97
N GLY A 545 17.50 -0.07 -0.04
CA GLY A 545 17.68 -1.08 1.01
C GLY A 545 18.23 -2.42 0.51
N THR A 546 18.87 -2.45 -0.65
CA THR A 546 19.71 -3.57 -1.09
C THR A 546 21.14 -3.41 -0.54
N GLY A 547 21.98 -4.42 -0.73
CA GLY A 547 23.41 -4.39 -0.39
C GLY A 547 24.30 -3.73 -1.46
N VAL A 548 23.74 -2.90 -2.35
CA VAL A 548 24.49 -2.19 -3.41
C VAL A 548 25.45 -1.16 -2.81
N GLY A 549 26.66 -1.11 -3.37
CA GLY A 549 27.79 -0.35 -2.85
C GLY A 549 28.45 -0.99 -1.63
N GLY A 550 28.12 -2.25 -1.31
CA GLY A 550 28.71 -3.01 -0.22
C GLY A 550 28.33 -2.55 1.19
N ALA A 551 28.79 -3.31 2.18
CA ALA A 551 28.52 -3.05 3.60
C ALA A 551 29.40 -1.94 4.20
N ASN A 552 30.52 -1.60 3.55
CA ASN A 552 31.47 -0.61 4.08
C ASN A 552 31.07 0.81 3.64
N ALA A 553 30.41 1.55 4.52
CA ALA A 553 29.99 2.93 4.29
C ALA A 553 31.14 3.91 3.94
N HIS A 554 32.41 3.54 4.17
CA HIS A 554 33.57 4.37 3.85
C HIS A 554 34.15 4.10 2.46
N GLN A 555 33.82 2.97 1.85
CA GLN A 555 34.33 2.57 0.53
C GLN A 555 33.19 1.94 -0.29
N PRO A 556 32.24 2.75 -0.78
CA PRO A 556 31.23 2.28 -1.70
C PRO A 556 31.87 1.76 -3.00
N ASP A 557 31.65 0.50 -3.34
CA ASP A 557 32.10 -0.06 -4.62
C ASP A 557 30.93 -0.12 -5.61
N TRP A 558 30.83 0.90 -6.46
CA TRP A 558 29.83 0.98 -7.53
C TRP A 558 30.34 0.49 -8.88
N SER A 559 31.56 -0.04 -8.94
CA SER A 559 32.22 -0.38 -10.20
C SER A 559 31.41 -1.41 -11.00
N ILE A 560 30.93 -2.48 -10.36
CA ILE A 560 30.14 -3.54 -10.99
C ILE A 560 28.81 -2.98 -11.53
N LEU A 561 28.16 -2.11 -10.76
CA LEU A 561 26.89 -1.49 -11.17
C LEU A 561 27.11 -0.57 -12.38
N LEU A 562 28.14 0.28 -12.34
CA LEU A 562 28.50 1.16 -13.45
C LEU A 562 28.87 0.38 -14.71
N MET A 563 29.70 -0.66 -14.59
CA MET A 563 30.05 -1.52 -15.73
C MET A 563 28.83 -2.20 -16.35
N SER A 564 27.77 -2.41 -15.57
CA SER A 564 26.52 -2.98 -16.07
C SER A 564 25.67 -1.98 -16.86
N PHE A 565 25.73 -0.69 -16.52
CA PHE A 565 25.14 0.38 -17.34
C PHE A 565 25.99 0.72 -18.56
N PHE A 566 27.32 0.57 -18.44
CA PHE A 566 28.31 0.95 -19.43
C PHE A 566 29.24 -0.23 -19.74
N PRO A 567 28.75 -1.28 -20.43
CA PRO A 567 29.58 -2.47 -20.72
C PRO A 567 30.79 -2.17 -21.61
N MET A 568 30.80 -1.02 -22.30
CA MET A 568 31.94 -0.54 -23.11
C MET A 568 32.94 0.30 -22.30
N GLY A 569 32.79 0.36 -20.98
CA GLY A 569 33.57 1.21 -20.09
C GLY A 569 33.06 2.65 -20.04
N LEU A 570 33.48 3.36 -18.99
CA LEU A 570 33.20 4.77 -18.79
C LEU A 570 34.40 5.58 -19.32
N SER A 571 34.30 6.08 -20.55
CA SER A 571 35.35 6.93 -21.10
C SER A 571 35.20 8.34 -20.55
N ASP A 572 36.28 8.87 -19.96
CA ASP A 572 36.36 10.25 -19.48
C ASP A 572 36.55 11.27 -20.63
N ALA A 573 36.71 10.80 -21.87
CA ALA A 573 36.83 11.70 -23.01
C ALA A 573 35.49 12.44 -23.23
N PRO A 574 35.50 13.79 -23.29
CA PRO A 574 34.28 14.60 -23.41
C PRO A 574 33.47 14.27 -24.67
N ASP A 575 34.12 13.79 -25.74
CA ASP A 575 33.44 13.41 -26.99
C ASP A 575 32.80 12.02 -26.93
N ALA A 576 33.35 11.10 -26.13
CA ALA A 576 32.75 9.79 -25.87
C ALA A 576 31.51 9.87 -24.96
N ALA A 577 31.22 11.06 -24.42
CA ALA A 577 30.02 11.33 -23.64
C ALA A 577 28.71 11.11 -24.42
N ARG A 578 28.76 11.20 -25.75
CA ARG A 578 27.56 11.19 -26.61
C ARG A 578 27.04 9.82 -27.00
N THR A 579 27.82 8.75 -26.84
CA THR A 579 27.51 7.46 -27.49
C THR A 579 26.51 6.59 -26.72
N THR A 580 26.35 6.79 -25.41
CA THR A 580 25.45 5.98 -24.58
C THR A 580 24.63 6.86 -23.64
N THR A 581 23.44 7.26 -24.09
CA THR A 581 22.43 7.86 -23.22
C THR A 581 21.58 6.76 -22.59
N LEU A 582 21.33 6.88 -21.29
CA LEU A 582 20.45 5.99 -20.55
C LEU A 582 19.02 6.54 -20.61
N ALA A 583 18.04 5.65 -20.76
CA ALA A 583 16.61 6.00 -20.67
C ALA A 583 16.16 6.27 -19.21
N LEU A 584 17.09 6.27 -18.24
CA LEU A 584 16.77 6.34 -16.82
C LEU A 584 16.10 7.68 -16.49
N ARG A 585 14.92 7.59 -15.89
CA ARG A 585 14.07 8.71 -15.45
C ARG A 585 13.97 8.80 -13.94
N LYS A 586 13.90 7.65 -13.29
CA LYS A 586 13.77 7.56 -11.83
C LYS A 586 14.81 6.61 -11.26
N LEU A 587 15.52 7.10 -10.26
CA LEU A 587 16.49 6.32 -9.50
C LEU A 587 16.22 6.44 -8.00
N ASN A 588 16.01 5.30 -7.34
CA ASN A 588 15.82 5.23 -5.90
C ASN A 588 16.92 4.38 -5.24
N LEU A 589 17.73 5.06 -4.42
CA LEU A 589 18.91 4.58 -3.71
C LEU A 589 18.79 4.82 -2.20
N LEU A 590 17.56 4.94 -1.68
CA LEU A 590 17.36 5.07 -0.24
C LEU A 590 17.93 3.84 0.47
N ASP A 591 18.70 4.04 1.53
CA ASP A 591 19.30 2.93 2.31
C ASP A 591 20.31 2.07 1.53
N THR A 592 20.91 2.57 0.44
CA THR A 592 22.08 1.94 -0.22
C THR A 592 23.35 2.74 0.08
N ASN A 593 24.52 2.10 -0.04
CA ASN A 593 25.79 2.80 0.10
C ASN A 593 26.18 3.43 -1.24
N VAL A 594 26.09 4.74 -1.38
CA VAL A 594 26.22 5.43 -2.69
C VAL A 594 27.61 6.05 -2.83
N ASP A 595 28.28 5.78 -3.95
CA ASP A 595 29.40 6.59 -4.43
C ASP A 595 28.86 7.78 -5.26
N TYR A 596 29.03 9.00 -4.75
CA TYR A 596 28.44 10.19 -5.35
C TYR A 596 29.09 10.58 -6.67
N ASP A 597 30.38 10.32 -6.86
CA ASP A 597 31.07 10.62 -8.12
C ASP A 597 30.55 9.71 -9.24
N SER A 598 30.41 8.42 -8.94
CA SER A 598 29.76 7.45 -9.83
C SER A 598 28.31 7.82 -10.13
N LEU A 599 27.56 8.29 -9.12
CA LEU A 599 26.19 8.75 -9.30
C LEU A 599 26.12 9.99 -10.20
N ILE A 600 27.02 10.97 -10.04
CA ILE A 600 27.08 12.16 -10.91
C ILE A 600 27.28 11.73 -12.36
N LYS A 601 28.25 10.83 -12.62
CA LYS A 601 28.50 10.26 -13.95
C LYS A 601 27.25 9.56 -14.53
N LEU A 602 26.51 8.84 -13.69
CA LEU A 602 25.26 8.18 -14.10
C LEU A 602 24.16 9.20 -14.47
N ILE A 603 23.99 10.27 -13.70
CA ILE A 603 23.01 11.33 -13.95
C ILE A 603 23.38 12.13 -15.21
N ASP A 604 24.67 12.39 -15.44
CA ASP A 604 25.16 13.05 -16.65
C ASP A 604 24.77 12.29 -17.92
N ARG A 605 24.81 10.96 -17.86
CA ARG A 605 24.40 10.06 -18.95
C ARG A 605 22.88 9.80 -19.01
N SER A 606 22.10 10.35 -18.09
CA SER A 606 20.64 10.15 -17.98
C SER A 606 19.90 11.48 -18.17
N PRO A 607 19.82 12.02 -19.40
CA PRO A 607 19.22 13.34 -19.66
C PRO A 607 17.74 13.44 -19.29
N SER A 608 17.03 12.31 -19.24
CA SER A 608 15.61 12.22 -18.90
C SER A 608 15.33 12.07 -17.40
N MET A 609 16.34 12.14 -16.53
CA MET A 609 16.15 11.95 -15.10
C MET A 609 15.26 13.05 -14.51
N ASP A 610 14.13 12.65 -13.90
CA ASP A 610 13.15 13.52 -13.28
C ASP A 610 12.96 13.27 -11.78
N THR A 611 13.41 12.11 -11.28
CA THR A 611 13.17 11.69 -9.90
C THR A 611 14.39 11.03 -9.29
N LEU A 612 14.89 11.60 -8.18
CA LEU A 612 16.05 11.09 -7.46
C LEU A 612 15.73 10.92 -5.97
N LEU A 613 16.00 9.74 -5.42
CA LEU A 613 15.79 9.45 -4.00
C LEU A 613 17.08 8.88 -3.40
N LEU A 614 17.63 9.55 -2.39
CA LEU A 614 18.95 9.27 -1.81
C LEU A 614 18.88 9.27 -0.29
N ARG A 615 19.79 8.53 0.34
CA ARG A 615 20.06 8.62 1.78
C ARG A 615 21.53 8.97 2.00
N GLN A 616 21.82 9.95 2.84
CA GLN A 616 23.18 10.17 3.29
C GLN A 616 23.56 9.10 4.31
N MET A 617 24.69 8.45 4.09
CA MET A 617 25.28 7.55 5.08
C MET A 617 26.03 8.37 6.14
N ARG A 618 26.27 7.79 7.32
CA ARG A 618 26.99 8.49 8.41
C ARG A 618 28.51 8.44 8.18
N SER A 619 29.00 9.10 7.14
CA SER A 619 30.44 9.21 6.85
C SER A 619 30.76 10.62 6.33
N ARG A 620 31.92 11.16 6.69
CA ARG A 620 32.35 12.50 6.22
C ARG A 620 32.46 12.56 4.70
N LEU A 621 33.07 11.54 4.07
CA LEU A 621 33.16 11.43 2.61
C LEU A 621 31.77 11.48 1.94
N THR A 622 30.77 10.86 2.57
CA THR A 622 29.40 10.87 2.03
C THR A 622 28.67 12.19 2.27
N ARG A 623 29.10 13.01 3.24
CA ARG A 623 28.61 14.38 3.41
C ARG A 623 29.14 15.26 2.28
N ASP A 624 30.45 15.28 2.09
CA ASP A 624 31.09 16.13 1.08
C ASP A 624 30.64 15.74 -0.33
N GLY A 625 30.54 14.43 -0.61
CA GLY A 625 30.00 13.92 -1.87
C GLY A 625 28.51 14.28 -2.11
N MET A 626 27.67 14.25 -1.07
CA MET A 626 26.27 14.69 -1.17
C MET A 626 26.19 16.20 -1.44
N ILE A 627 26.98 17.02 -0.75
CA ILE A 627 27.05 18.46 -1.00
C ILE A 627 27.51 18.72 -2.44
N GLY A 628 28.60 18.08 -2.89
CA GLY A 628 29.09 18.21 -4.26
C GLY A 628 28.05 17.81 -5.31
N LEU A 629 27.27 16.74 -5.06
CA LEU A 629 26.14 16.37 -5.91
C LEU A 629 25.06 17.46 -5.95
N LEU A 630 24.70 18.04 -4.79
CA LEU A 630 23.66 19.07 -4.69
C LEU A 630 24.11 20.40 -5.31
N GLU A 631 25.38 20.78 -5.12
CA GLU A 631 26.02 21.90 -5.82
C GLU A 631 25.95 21.70 -7.33
N ARG A 632 26.25 20.48 -7.81
CA ARG A 632 26.15 20.13 -9.23
C ARG A 632 24.73 20.21 -9.76
N LEU A 633 23.74 19.79 -8.97
CA LEU A 633 22.31 19.93 -9.30
C LEU A 633 21.88 21.39 -9.46
N VAL A 634 22.43 22.26 -8.63
CA VAL A 634 21.99 23.66 -8.53
C VAL A 634 22.82 24.62 -9.38
N SER A 635 24.06 24.27 -9.74
CA SER A 635 25.01 25.11 -10.47
C SER A 635 24.48 25.60 -11.82
N HIS A 636 24.78 26.87 -12.13
CA HIS A 636 24.49 27.51 -13.42
C HIS A 636 25.62 27.38 -14.43
N THR A 637 26.85 27.10 -13.98
CA THR A 637 28.05 27.19 -14.84
C THR A 637 28.16 26.03 -15.81
N ASP A 638 27.46 24.94 -15.54
CA ASP A 638 27.49 23.77 -16.39
C ASP A 638 26.21 23.63 -17.20
N ARG A 639 26.34 23.21 -18.47
CA ARG A 639 25.22 22.91 -19.37
C ARG A 639 24.36 21.70 -18.88
N GLY A 640 24.52 21.30 -17.62
CA GLY A 640 24.18 20.00 -17.08
C GLY A 640 22.72 19.87 -16.69
N TRP A 641 22.35 20.29 -15.48
CA TRP A 641 21.12 19.77 -14.84
C TRP A 641 20.08 20.84 -14.50
N ARG A 642 20.49 22.09 -14.23
CA ARG A 642 19.56 23.20 -13.99
C ARG A 642 18.80 23.62 -15.24
N GLN A 643 19.38 23.52 -16.43
CA GLN A 643 18.62 23.72 -17.68
C GLN A 643 17.58 22.62 -17.89
N ARG A 644 17.79 21.44 -17.28
CA ARG A 644 16.79 20.38 -17.14
C ARG A 644 15.84 20.62 -15.96
N ALA A 645 15.86 21.76 -15.28
CA ALA A 645 15.00 22.06 -14.13
C ALA A 645 13.51 21.86 -14.43
N CYS A 646 13.05 22.19 -15.64
CA CYS A 646 11.67 21.92 -16.05
C CYS A 646 11.31 20.42 -16.11
N ALA A 647 12.31 19.53 -16.15
CA ALA A 647 12.10 18.08 -16.15
C ALA A 647 12.10 17.50 -14.73
N TRP A 648 12.79 18.10 -13.76
CA TRP A 648 12.85 17.58 -12.39
C TRP A 648 11.48 17.66 -11.70
N LYS A 649 11.02 16.53 -11.19
CA LYS A 649 9.72 16.39 -10.51
C LYS A 649 9.86 16.15 -9.03
N ARG A 650 10.84 15.35 -8.61
CA ARG A 650 10.98 14.94 -7.20
C ARG A 650 12.42 14.73 -6.78
N LEU A 651 12.77 15.31 -5.64
CA LEU A 651 13.98 14.99 -4.89
C LEU A 651 13.58 14.50 -3.49
N HIS A 652 14.11 13.35 -3.08
CA HIS A 652 13.96 12.83 -1.71
C HIS A 652 15.35 12.60 -1.12
N LEU A 653 15.67 13.28 -0.03
CA LEU A 653 16.89 13.12 0.74
C LEU A 653 16.55 12.58 2.12
N ARG A 654 17.13 11.45 2.53
CA ARG A 654 16.91 10.86 3.86
C ARG A 654 18.17 10.97 4.71
N ILE A 655 18.02 11.48 5.94
CA ILE A 655 19.08 11.81 6.89
C ILE A 655 20.07 12.76 6.24
N LEU A 656 19.92 14.05 6.49
CA LEU A 656 20.81 15.06 5.93
C LEU A 656 21.55 15.73 7.09
N ASP A 657 22.80 15.31 7.30
CA ASP A 657 23.76 15.97 8.20
C ASP A 657 24.61 16.91 7.35
N VAL A 658 24.27 18.20 7.45
CA VAL A 658 24.78 19.25 6.58
C VAL A 658 25.32 20.40 7.42
N GLY A 659 26.38 21.02 6.92
CA GLY A 659 26.89 22.29 7.45
C GLY A 659 26.44 23.46 6.59
N ASP A 660 27.11 24.59 6.81
CA ASP A 660 26.80 25.92 6.27
C ASP A 660 26.58 25.99 4.75
N GLU A 661 27.13 25.03 4.02
CA GLU A 661 27.01 24.93 2.56
C GLU A 661 25.57 24.62 2.11
N PHE A 662 24.82 23.81 2.86
CA PHE A 662 23.48 23.40 2.42
C PHE A 662 22.43 24.53 2.53
N ALA A 663 22.63 25.54 3.37
CA ALA A 663 21.68 26.66 3.51
C ALA A 663 21.74 27.58 2.29
N ASP A 664 22.86 27.59 1.57
CA ASP A 664 22.99 28.26 0.28
C ASP A 664 22.32 27.47 -0.86
N LEU A 665 22.26 26.15 -0.75
CA LEU A 665 21.63 25.27 -1.73
C LEU A 665 20.11 25.15 -1.54
N PHE A 666 19.63 25.12 -0.30
CA PHE A 666 18.24 24.81 0.03
C PHE A 666 17.20 25.73 -0.66
N PRO A 667 17.33 27.07 -0.67
CA PRO A 667 16.43 27.94 -1.43
C PRO A 667 16.37 27.60 -2.92
N GLN A 668 17.51 27.17 -3.49
CA GLN A 668 17.60 26.83 -4.90
C GLN A 668 16.93 25.47 -5.19
N LEU A 669 17.04 24.51 -4.27
CA LEU A 669 16.31 23.24 -4.35
C LEU A 669 14.79 23.47 -4.31
N LEU A 670 14.29 24.37 -3.46
CA LEU A 670 12.87 24.76 -3.40
C LEU A 670 12.39 25.43 -4.70
N SER A 671 13.28 26.10 -5.44
CA SER A 671 12.99 26.69 -6.76
C SER A 671 13.08 25.71 -7.92
N MET A 672 13.64 24.51 -7.70
CA MET A 672 13.89 23.53 -8.75
C MET A 672 12.96 22.31 -8.66
N PHE A 673 12.52 21.92 -7.45
CA PHE A 673 11.74 20.70 -7.26
C PHE A 673 10.31 21.00 -6.78
N PRO A 674 9.28 20.67 -7.59
CA PRO A 674 7.89 20.74 -7.14
C PRO A 674 7.59 19.79 -5.97
N ARG A 675 8.34 18.69 -5.85
CA ARG A 675 8.25 17.75 -4.73
C ARG A 675 9.62 17.60 -4.07
N LEU A 676 9.76 18.17 -2.89
CA LEU A 676 10.98 18.07 -2.09
C LEU A 676 10.67 17.36 -0.78
N SER A 677 11.37 16.27 -0.54
CA SER A 677 11.29 15.50 0.71
C SER A 677 12.67 15.43 1.34
N ILE A 678 12.78 15.88 2.58
CA ILE A 678 14.01 15.87 3.37
C ILE A 678 13.69 15.27 4.75
N ASP A 679 13.97 13.99 4.91
CA ASP A 679 13.74 13.31 6.18
C ASP A 679 14.92 13.54 7.12
N SER A 680 14.65 13.89 8.38
CA SER A 680 15.68 14.07 9.41
C SER A 680 16.76 15.08 9.02
N LEU A 681 16.36 16.30 8.67
CA LEU A 681 17.27 17.44 8.56
C LEU A 681 17.84 17.76 9.95
N LYS A 682 19.12 17.43 10.15
CA LYS A 682 19.83 17.65 11.42
C LYS A 682 20.87 18.73 11.22
N SER A 683 20.80 19.78 12.04
CA SER A 683 21.97 20.62 12.27
C SER A 683 22.89 19.90 13.25
N SER A 684 24.20 19.98 13.02
CA SER A 684 25.18 19.58 14.03
C SER A 684 24.89 20.35 15.33
N GLN A 685 25.00 19.70 16.50
CA GLN A 685 24.50 20.24 17.78
C GLN A 685 25.07 21.61 18.17
N THR A 686 26.15 22.05 17.51
CA THR A 686 26.83 23.32 17.75
C THR A 686 26.35 24.46 16.85
N GLN A 687 25.49 24.20 15.85
CA GLN A 687 25.14 25.18 14.80
C GLN A 687 23.63 25.48 14.74
N THR A 688 23.08 26.06 15.81
CA THR A 688 21.68 26.56 15.82
C THR A 688 21.43 27.69 14.82
N SER A 689 22.49 28.33 14.32
CA SER A 689 22.45 29.46 13.38
C SER A 689 22.44 29.07 11.89
N PHE A 690 22.69 27.80 11.54
CA PHE A 690 22.92 27.42 10.14
C PHE A 690 21.77 27.79 9.19
N PHE A 691 20.52 27.52 9.60
CA PHE A 691 19.33 27.90 8.81
C PHE A 691 18.83 29.33 9.07
N TYR A 692 19.55 30.12 9.87
CA TYR A 692 19.10 31.45 10.28
C TYR A 692 18.94 32.39 9.08
N HIS A 693 19.82 32.30 8.08
CA HIS A 693 19.80 33.18 6.91
C HIS A 693 18.86 32.73 5.79
N VAL A 694 18.33 31.49 5.84
CA VAL A 694 17.48 30.93 4.78
C VAL A 694 16.23 31.78 4.52
N PRO A 695 15.47 32.23 5.53
CA PRO A 695 14.32 33.12 5.32
C PRO A 695 14.67 34.43 4.60
N HIS A 696 15.89 34.93 4.76
CA HIS A 696 16.37 36.17 4.13
C HIS A 696 16.85 35.96 2.69
N ARG A 697 17.38 34.77 2.39
CA ARG A 697 17.84 34.39 1.03
C ARG A 697 16.68 33.99 0.10
N MET A 698 15.56 33.55 0.67
CA MET A 698 14.37 33.21 -0.09
C MET A 698 13.64 34.45 -0.60
N ARG A 699 13.61 34.62 -1.92
CA ARG A 699 12.76 35.63 -2.57
C ARG A 699 11.32 35.12 -2.61
N PRO A 700 10.32 35.93 -2.20
CA PRO A 700 8.91 35.56 -2.35
C PRO A 700 8.59 35.20 -3.81
N GLY A 701 7.91 34.07 -4.02
CA GLY A 701 7.48 33.61 -5.34
C GLY A 701 8.53 32.87 -6.18
N THR A 702 9.79 32.74 -5.74
CA THR A 702 10.78 31.92 -6.47
C THR A 702 10.71 30.43 -6.17
N ALA A 703 10.10 30.06 -5.04
CA ALA A 703 9.89 28.66 -4.68
C ALA A 703 8.72 28.10 -5.51
N ILE A 704 8.97 26.98 -6.20
CA ILE A 704 7.94 26.26 -6.98
C ILE A 704 7.47 24.99 -6.27
N VAL A 705 7.99 24.72 -5.06
CA VAL A 705 7.66 23.52 -4.31
C VAL A 705 6.17 23.49 -3.97
N GLU A 706 5.51 22.41 -4.33
CA GLU A 706 4.09 22.16 -4.05
C GLU A 706 3.93 21.11 -2.93
N HIS A 707 4.86 20.17 -2.85
CA HIS A 707 4.86 19.10 -1.87
C HIS A 707 6.16 19.14 -1.09
N LEU A 708 6.08 19.54 0.18
CA LEU A 708 7.23 19.67 1.06
C LEU A 708 7.09 18.70 2.24
N GLU A 709 8.05 17.78 2.38
CA GLU A 709 8.15 16.84 3.50
C GLU A 709 9.44 17.14 4.26
N LEU A 710 9.30 17.53 5.53
CA LEU A 710 10.38 17.85 6.45
C LEU A 710 10.23 17.04 7.75
N ALA A 711 9.80 15.79 7.62
CA ALA A 711 9.60 14.89 8.75
C ALA A 711 10.90 14.77 9.58
N HIS A 712 10.76 14.81 10.90
CA HIS A 712 11.88 14.75 11.86
C HIS A 712 12.92 15.88 11.75
N ALA A 713 12.63 16.97 11.03
CA ALA A 713 13.55 18.11 10.93
C ALA A 713 13.72 18.82 12.29
N ARG A 714 14.98 19.17 12.61
CA ARG A 714 15.37 19.85 13.85
C ARG A 714 15.87 21.26 13.53
N LEU A 715 14.94 22.19 13.36
CA LEU A 715 15.23 23.60 13.08
C LEU A 715 14.87 24.49 14.27
N CYS A 716 15.58 25.61 14.42
CA CYS A 716 15.24 26.66 15.38
C CYS A 716 13.98 27.41 14.93
N GLU A 717 13.31 28.11 15.84
CA GLU A 717 12.10 28.89 15.54
C GLU A 717 12.29 29.88 14.39
N HIS A 718 13.41 30.61 14.39
CA HIS A 718 13.70 31.58 13.32
C HIS A 718 13.82 30.90 11.96
N ALA A 719 14.47 29.74 11.87
CA ALA A 719 14.63 28.99 10.64
C ALA A 719 13.27 28.61 10.04
N TRP A 720 12.28 28.22 10.84
CA TRP A 720 10.95 27.84 10.32
C TRP A 720 10.22 28.96 9.58
N ARG A 721 10.60 30.24 9.76
CA ARG A 721 9.97 31.39 9.08
C ARG A 721 10.05 31.36 7.56
N PHE A 722 10.94 30.54 6.97
CA PHE A 722 10.94 30.38 5.52
C PHE A 722 9.65 29.75 4.99
N LEU A 723 8.93 28.95 5.80
CA LEU A 723 7.69 28.28 5.37
C LEU A 723 6.61 29.28 4.93
N GLY A 724 6.45 30.38 5.67
CA GLY A 724 5.52 31.46 5.31
C GLY A 724 5.91 32.24 4.04
N ARG A 725 7.13 32.06 3.53
CA ARG A 725 7.58 32.65 2.25
C ARG A 725 7.22 31.80 1.04
N ILE A 726 6.84 30.53 1.25
CA ILE A 726 6.39 29.63 0.19
C ILE A 726 4.89 29.80 0.03
N THR A 727 4.43 30.13 -1.17
CA THR A 727 3.01 30.41 -1.48
C THR A 727 2.38 29.35 -2.40
N THR A 728 3.15 28.34 -2.79
CA THR A 728 2.79 27.29 -3.74
C THR A 728 2.45 25.95 -3.08
N LEU A 729 2.48 25.85 -1.74
CA LEU A 729 2.31 24.58 -1.04
C LEU A 729 0.89 24.01 -1.18
N ARG A 730 0.83 22.73 -1.52
CA ARG A 730 -0.37 21.89 -1.58
C ARG A 730 -0.38 20.84 -0.48
N THR A 731 0.79 20.29 -0.16
CA THR A 731 0.94 19.31 0.92
C THR A 731 2.17 19.65 1.74
N LEU A 732 2.02 19.63 3.05
CA LEU A 732 3.10 19.92 3.99
C LEU A 732 3.16 18.82 5.05
N ASP A 733 4.29 18.14 5.16
CA ASP A 733 4.54 17.15 6.22
C ASP A 733 5.64 17.68 7.14
N LEU A 734 5.26 17.93 8.41
CA LEU A 734 6.14 18.38 9.49
C LEU A 734 6.10 17.38 10.65
N SER A 735 5.80 16.11 10.37
CA SER A 735 5.68 15.08 11.41
C SER A 735 6.96 14.96 12.25
N ASP A 736 6.79 14.76 13.57
CA ASP A 736 7.86 14.68 14.58
C ASP A 736 8.85 15.87 14.57
N THR A 737 8.36 17.07 14.25
CA THR A 737 9.15 18.31 14.35
C THR A 737 8.82 19.12 15.61
N ALA A 738 9.62 20.17 15.82
CA ALA A 738 9.40 21.19 16.84
C ALA A 738 8.88 22.52 16.23
N VAL A 739 8.09 22.46 15.15
CA VAL A 739 7.55 23.66 14.51
C VAL A 739 6.61 24.43 15.46
N PRO A 740 6.78 25.75 15.63
CA PRO A 740 5.85 26.57 16.43
C PRO A 740 4.48 26.75 15.76
N GLU A 741 3.41 26.87 16.58
CA GLU A 741 2.02 26.97 16.11
C GLU A 741 1.74 28.26 15.32
N ASN A 742 2.36 29.38 15.68
CA ASN A 742 2.28 30.65 14.93
C ASN A 742 2.86 30.51 13.51
N ILE A 743 3.99 29.81 13.36
CA ILE A 743 4.57 29.57 12.02
C ILE A 743 3.65 28.68 11.17
N VAL A 744 2.99 27.68 11.77
CA VAL A 744 1.99 26.86 11.07
C VAL A 744 0.82 27.73 10.62
N ALA A 745 0.33 28.63 11.47
CA ALA A 745 -0.75 29.56 11.12
C ALA A 745 -0.35 30.50 9.96
N ASP A 746 0.82 31.13 10.04
CA ASP A 746 1.39 31.99 8.98
C ASP A 746 1.52 31.23 7.66
N THR A 747 1.96 29.97 7.72
CA THR A 747 2.11 29.10 6.55
C THR A 747 0.75 28.78 5.92
N ILE A 748 -0.28 28.50 6.72
CA ILE A 748 -1.64 28.25 6.23
C ILE A 748 -2.22 29.51 5.58
N ALA A 749 -2.00 30.68 6.19
CA ALA A 749 -2.47 31.97 5.67
C ALA A 749 -1.79 32.30 4.32
N ALA A 750 -0.49 32.04 4.20
CA ALA A 750 0.27 32.24 2.96
C ALA A 750 -0.12 31.26 1.83
N ASN A 751 -0.75 30.11 2.15
CA ASN A 751 -1.06 29.05 1.20
C ASN A 751 -2.57 28.73 1.15
N PRO A 752 -3.37 29.51 0.39
CA PRO A 752 -4.82 29.29 0.28
C PRO A 752 -5.18 27.94 -0.35
N PHE A 753 -4.25 27.32 -1.10
CA PHE A 753 -4.44 26.04 -1.78
C PHE A 753 -3.81 24.83 -1.06
N LEU A 754 -3.31 25.01 0.17
CA LEU A 754 -2.81 23.92 1.01
C LEU A 754 -3.95 22.96 1.37
N GLU A 755 -3.84 21.69 0.95
CA GLU A 755 -4.86 20.66 1.17
C GLU A 755 -4.57 19.80 2.39
N THR A 756 -3.31 19.39 2.58
CA THR A 756 -2.92 18.45 3.64
C THR A 756 -1.79 19.02 4.47
N ILE A 757 -1.92 18.91 5.79
CA ILE A 757 -0.84 19.20 6.73
C ILE A 757 -0.72 18.03 7.70
N ASP A 758 0.43 17.37 7.67
CA ASP A 758 0.77 16.35 8.65
C ASP A 758 1.58 16.98 9.80
N LEU A 759 0.99 16.99 10.99
CA LEU A 759 1.60 17.45 12.24
C LEU A 759 1.72 16.30 13.25
N THR A 760 1.68 15.06 12.78
CA THR A 760 1.74 13.86 13.64
C THR A 760 3.00 13.93 14.51
N HIS A 761 2.85 13.70 15.82
CA HIS A 761 3.95 13.78 16.80
C HIS A 761 4.67 15.14 16.96
N CYS A 762 4.18 16.25 16.41
CA CYS A 762 4.78 17.59 16.63
C CYS A 762 4.73 18.03 18.10
N ARG A 763 5.87 18.26 18.75
CA ARG A 763 5.91 18.45 20.23
C ARG A 763 5.22 19.73 20.72
N HIS A 764 5.24 20.81 19.94
CA HIS A 764 4.72 22.12 20.35
C HIS A 764 3.29 22.42 19.86
N VAL A 765 2.63 21.48 19.20
CA VAL A 765 1.27 21.64 18.69
C VAL A 765 0.34 20.73 19.47
N SER A 766 -0.79 21.24 19.98
CA SER A 766 -1.76 20.42 20.70
C SER A 766 -2.40 19.36 19.79
N ILE A 767 -2.84 18.21 20.32
CA ILE A 767 -3.46 17.14 19.50
C ILE A 767 -4.73 17.62 18.79
N SER A 768 -5.51 18.49 19.43
CA SER A 768 -6.71 19.10 18.83
C SER A 768 -6.34 20.02 17.67
N THR A 769 -5.31 20.86 17.83
CA THR A 769 -4.77 21.69 16.75
C THR A 769 -4.23 20.83 15.61
N ARG A 770 -3.46 19.76 15.88
CA ARG A 770 -2.91 18.86 14.84
C ARG A 770 -3.97 18.28 13.91
N ARG A 771 -5.14 17.93 14.46
CA ARG A 771 -6.28 17.38 13.70
C ARG A 771 -7.11 18.44 12.97
N ASN A 772 -6.99 19.70 13.38
CA ASN A 772 -7.79 20.81 12.86
C ASN A 772 -6.91 22.01 12.52
N ALA A 773 -5.72 21.79 11.95
CA ALA A 773 -4.70 22.83 11.80
C ALA A 773 -5.22 24.03 10.99
N PHE A 774 -6.09 23.78 10.02
CA PHE A 774 -6.74 24.82 9.21
C PHE A 774 -7.68 25.76 9.99
N ARG A 775 -8.04 25.45 11.25
CA ARG A 775 -8.81 26.37 12.11
C ARG A 775 -7.96 27.51 12.69
N LEU A 776 -6.63 27.41 12.63
CA LEU A 776 -5.72 28.44 13.15
C LEU A 776 -5.91 29.81 12.47
N VAL A 777 -6.32 29.83 11.20
CA VAL A 777 -6.50 31.05 10.41
C VAL A 777 -7.97 31.50 10.36
N ALA A 778 -8.92 30.71 10.87
CA ALA A 778 -10.34 31.08 10.82
C ALA A 778 -10.73 32.20 11.79
N HIS A 779 -9.82 32.64 12.66
CA HIS A 779 -10.05 33.60 13.74
C HIS A 779 -9.23 34.90 13.61
N THR A 780 -8.38 34.98 12.60
CA THR A 780 -7.61 36.17 12.20
C THR A 780 -8.27 36.83 11.02
#